data_AF-A0A2V6F7F3-F1
#
_entry.id   AF-A0A2V6F7F3-F1
#
_cell.length_a   1.000
_cell.length_b   1.000
_cell.length_c   1.000
_cell.angle_alpha   90.00
_cell.angle_beta   90.00
_cell.angle_gamma   90.00
#
_symmetry.space_group_name_H-M   'P 1'
#
loop_
_entity.id
_entity.type
_entity.pdbx_description
1 polymer ?
#
loop_
_entity_poly.entity_id
_entity_poly.type
_entity_poly.pdbx_seq_one_letter_code
_entity_poly.pdbx_strand_id
1 'polypeptide(L)'
;MRVTLYDVRLALVTRWLAKGFCWLAFAGAVSAQTIQPRLEILPPVNNDWVRLSSSSDLNRVITLQASSNLLDWQWIGTLHDGLVNYPDAALTNFPKRFYRLWSNVRGATNDWKNQILFPEDPFRSSAAEYQDIRWVKFAILLNDPVRVYYQDSAKFLFHYDFAVQRLGPFIGMDRDAFDAVSLHRVNQQVVLGAVLYPPDSISAEYGVQLVGLDPYTPEEIIRWFGLVKATVYAADGAGVYYMPTFEQSISALTNAEYLASRGVPVASTERWVALNDCYSPGWALGRLKYFPASEIDAAFADGRLRPEDILLTDGVPANTPVVAGIISLTPATPNSHVAIISRSFGIPFVYLPDQAERLRVQQLAGHEVILRATVDPLGSHVEVADVEGALDPALKSELLALKAPQPIQFAPKQSFGAISASCDRRAPGDIRYFGGKAANYGLLRRAIPTNCPPAIAFSFDLWDACLDQTLPGGTTLRAEIARRLAPYTNYPPDIVSLRTTLAAIRDLFTHTARFSAAQQRAIIDALGVFNPNRKIRFRSSTNVEDSEHFTGAGLYDSFSGCLLDDLDSDTTGPSQCDPAEPDERGVFRALQKVYASFYNDDAFLERVRHSVDEAKVGMGVLAHHSFPDEEELANGVATLRYALTSTGIEITSGELVSQPGAASVTNPDGSAIPEVVSFDRSPFNQYLTRTQRSSLVPLGGGYVMGWQGEYWAFMRLFTTVGDSFHQFYPAKKNFYLDFEYNKDANLGLVVKQVRQIPDPTTTNRTVAYLIDQPTTYCVLQGGYSDVFANHRLKSLLTLHTANMRLTDSNAVRGLYREATLEYVENGARRSLSGPMNSWPGASNSVNGSLNYWTTGSGTSQRNWRLETQFSRTVTGSQPPVVTQQDFDQDYYYKFLSVTYAVPMPTPGGGTTNETIRLTPFPQLMPGALLQERTWTNTNVAVQTSFYLLQPRGVCICTAPLIRFVQTRITGLSSDPVVLTNDFSQTYDAGRHNWGEVFIFEPRLEPGLAQSTLTELNAANIQLLYVQTYDTNATFRVLGLDGKFRTLP
;
A
#
# COMPACT_ATOMS: atom_id res chain seq x y z
N MET A 1 -32.23 2.54 -38.95
CA MET A 1 -33.18 2.24 -37.85
C MET A 1 -33.05 3.36 -36.83
N ARG A 2 -34.13 4.10 -36.56
CA ARG A 2 -34.12 5.41 -35.88
C ARG A 2 -33.52 5.32 -34.47
N VAL A 3 -32.49 6.13 -34.21
CA VAL A 3 -31.91 6.40 -32.89
C VAL A 3 -32.52 7.71 -32.40
N THR A 4 -33.25 7.66 -31.29
CA THR A 4 -33.82 8.83 -30.62
C THR A 4 -32.87 9.28 -29.53
N LEU A 5 -32.29 10.47 -29.72
CA LEU A 5 -31.61 11.26 -28.71
C LEU A 5 -32.62 11.72 -27.64
N TYR A 6 -32.27 11.58 -26.37
CA TYR A 6 -32.84 12.39 -25.30
C TYR A 6 -31.70 13.04 -24.51
N ASP A 7 -31.66 14.37 -24.63
CA ASP A 7 -30.90 15.33 -23.83
C ASP A 7 -31.17 15.15 -22.33
N VAL A 8 -30.09 15.04 -21.55
CA VAL A 8 -30.13 15.19 -20.09
C VAL A 8 -29.48 16.52 -19.73
N ARG A 9 -30.32 17.56 -19.62
CA ARG A 9 -30.04 18.79 -18.88
C ARG A 9 -31.25 19.08 -18.00
N LEU A 10 -31.17 18.77 -16.70
CA LEU A 10 -31.36 19.76 -15.62
C LEU A 10 -31.22 19.14 -14.21
N ALA A 11 -30.57 19.93 -13.36
CA ALA A 11 -30.82 20.13 -11.93
C ALA A 11 -30.21 19.15 -10.90
N LEU A 12 -28.94 19.43 -10.58
CA LEU A 12 -28.50 19.58 -9.19
C LEU A 12 -29.47 20.50 -8.44
N VAL A 13 -30.31 19.96 -7.56
CA VAL A 13 -30.81 20.52 -6.28
C VAL A 13 -31.76 19.45 -5.70
N THR A 14 -31.29 18.61 -4.78
CA THR A 14 -32.12 17.92 -3.75
C THR A 14 -31.25 17.08 -2.79
N ARG A 15 -30.57 17.76 -1.87
CA ARG A 15 -30.15 17.21 -0.56
C ARG A 15 -30.33 18.27 0.52
N TRP A 16 -31.56 18.75 0.64
CA TRP A 16 -32.05 19.52 1.79
C TRP A 16 -33.54 19.23 1.85
N LEU A 17 -33.96 18.20 2.59
CA LEU A 17 -35.33 17.99 3.09
C LEU A 17 -35.36 16.72 3.97
N ALA A 18 -34.69 16.80 5.11
CA ALA A 18 -34.97 15.99 6.30
C ALA A 18 -34.52 16.76 7.56
N LYS A 19 -34.94 18.03 7.65
CA LYS A 19 -34.97 18.79 8.89
C LYS A 19 -36.27 19.58 8.95
N GLY A 20 -37.20 19.05 9.75
CA GLY A 20 -38.14 19.83 10.55
C GLY A 20 -39.21 20.64 9.82
N PHE A 21 -40.33 19.99 9.53
CA PHE A 21 -41.62 20.67 9.50
C PHE A 21 -41.98 21.02 10.95
N CYS A 22 -41.81 22.28 11.37
CA CYS A 22 -42.48 22.84 12.54
C CYS A 22 -42.23 24.36 12.74
N TRP A 23 -43.32 25.12 12.67
CA TRP A 23 -43.56 26.48 13.22
C TRP A 23 -43.20 27.72 12.40
N LEU A 24 -44.20 28.19 11.64
CA LEU A 24 -44.59 29.59 11.61
C LEU A 24 -45.00 30.02 13.02
N ALA A 25 -44.29 30.99 13.62
CA ALA A 25 -44.86 31.82 14.68
C ALA A 25 -44.28 33.24 14.61
N PHE A 26 -45.23 34.17 14.54
CA PHE A 26 -45.17 35.59 14.82
C PHE A 26 -43.95 36.10 15.61
N ALA A 27 -43.44 37.24 15.16
CA ALA A 27 -42.65 38.16 15.95
C ALA A 27 -43.42 38.59 17.21
N GLY A 28 -43.25 37.84 18.29
CA GLY A 28 -43.44 38.28 19.65
C GLY A 28 -42.10 38.16 20.35
N ALA A 29 -41.67 39.21 21.06
CA ALA A 29 -40.48 39.17 21.89
C ALA A 29 -40.65 38.14 23.02
N VAL A 30 -40.34 36.88 22.72
CA VAL A 30 -40.13 35.86 23.74
C VAL A 30 -38.67 35.98 24.14
N SER A 31 -38.43 36.55 25.32
CA SER A 31 -37.19 36.38 26.06
C SER A 31 -36.89 34.88 26.10
N ALA A 32 -35.94 34.41 25.29
CA ALA A 32 -35.42 33.06 25.38
C ALA A 32 -34.85 32.90 26.80
N GLN A 33 -35.59 32.23 27.68
CA GLN A 33 -35.05 31.78 28.95
C GLN A 33 -33.85 30.88 28.60
N THR A 34 -32.67 31.36 28.97
CA THR A 34 -31.45 30.57 28.98
C THR A 34 -31.71 29.37 29.87
N ILE A 35 -31.89 28.19 29.28
CA ILE A 35 -31.92 26.93 30.02
C ILE A 35 -30.58 26.85 30.74
N GLN A 36 -30.59 26.86 32.07
CA GLN A 36 -29.36 26.77 32.82
C GLN A 36 -28.68 25.44 32.47
N PRO A 37 -27.39 25.46 32.10
CA PRO A 37 -26.67 24.24 31.77
C PRO A 37 -26.68 23.27 32.96
N ARG A 38 -27.16 22.03 32.73
CA ARG A 38 -27.14 20.97 33.73
C ARG A 38 -25.76 20.33 33.74
N LEU A 39 -25.15 20.20 34.91
CA LEU A 39 -23.90 19.44 35.11
C LEU A 39 -24.23 18.07 35.71
N GLU A 40 -23.62 17.03 35.15
CA GLU A 40 -23.67 15.66 35.62
C GLU A 40 -22.27 15.19 35.99
N ILE A 41 -22.15 14.54 37.14
CA ILE A 41 -20.90 13.95 37.63
C ILE A 41 -21.04 12.44 37.49
N LEU A 42 -20.18 11.86 36.67
CA LEU A 42 -20.12 10.43 36.43
C LEU A 42 -18.99 9.85 37.29
N PRO A 43 -19.30 8.93 38.23
CA PRO A 43 -18.29 8.35 39.11
C PRO A 43 -17.25 7.56 38.30
N PRO A 44 -15.99 7.50 38.77
CA PRO A 44 -14.93 6.82 38.05
C PRO A 44 -15.16 5.31 38.01
N VAL A 45 -14.85 4.70 36.88
CA VAL A 45 -14.84 3.24 36.71
C VAL A 45 -13.38 2.77 36.77
N ASN A 46 -13.05 1.75 37.55
CA ASN A 46 -11.72 1.13 37.61
C ASN A 46 -10.53 2.09 37.87
N ASN A 47 -10.59 2.92 38.93
CA ASN A 47 -9.54 3.90 39.29
C ASN A 47 -9.24 4.98 38.22
N ASP A 48 -10.14 5.23 37.26
CA ASP A 48 -10.03 6.32 36.28
C ASP A 48 -10.37 7.70 36.88
N TRP A 49 -10.19 8.79 36.11
CA TRP A 49 -10.61 10.13 36.48
C TRP A 49 -12.14 10.27 36.57
N VAL A 50 -12.62 11.13 37.47
CA VAL A 50 -14.04 11.55 37.46
C VAL A 50 -14.36 12.17 36.11
N ARG A 51 -15.51 11.77 35.56
CA ARG A 51 -16.00 12.28 34.28
C ARG A 51 -17.16 13.24 34.51
N LEU A 52 -17.19 14.30 33.72
CA LEU A 52 -18.19 15.36 33.82
C LEU A 52 -18.91 15.47 32.48
N SER A 53 -20.22 15.70 32.53
CA SER A 53 -21.04 15.92 31.34
C SER A 53 -21.97 17.11 31.55
N SER A 54 -22.33 17.80 30.48
CA SER A 54 -23.32 18.87 30.53
C SER A 54 -24.38 18.75 29.46
N SER A 55 -25.53 19.40 29.69
CA SER A 55 -26.46 19.70 28.59
C SER A 55 -25.75 20.46 27.47
N SER A 56 -26.10 20.17 26.22
CA SER A 56 -25.56 20.82 25.03
C SER A 56 -26.45 21.97 24.55
N ASP A 57 -25.86 23.12 24.23
CA ASP A 57 -26.51 24.26 23.56
C ASP A 57 -25.56 24.85 22.50
N LEU A 58 -26.06 25.04 21.27
CA LEU A 58 -25.24 25.46 20.14
C LEU A 58 -24.76 26.91 20.31
N ASN A 59 -23.57 27.19 19.76
CA ASN A 59 -22.93 28.49 19.79
C ASN A 59 -22.61 28.99 21.23
N ARG A 60 -22.30 28.05 22.13
CA ARG A 60 -21.91 28.35 23.51
C ARG A 60 -20.47 27.99 23.80
N VAL A 61 -19.92 28.69 24.78
CA VAL A 61 -18.66 28.36 25.46
C VAL A 61 -18.99 28.03 26.90
N ILE A 62 -18.63 26.82 27.31
CA ILE A 62 -18.81 26.32 28.68
C ILE A 62 -17.50 26.48 29.43
N THR A 63 -17.52 27.22 30.53
CA THR A 63 -16.38 27.34 31.45
C THR A 63 -16.63 26.45 32.66
N LEU A 64 -15.81 25.42 32.83
CA LEU A 64 -15.85 24.50 33.95
C LEU A 64 -14.87 24.95 35.03
N GLN A 65 -15.35 25.02 36.27
CA GLN A 65 -14.54 25.35 37.43
C GLN A 65 -14.63 24.25 38.49
N ALA A 66 -13.53 24.06 39.22
CA ALA A 66 -13.47 23.16 40.36
C ALA A 66 -12.95 23.88 41.61
N SER A 67 -13.35 23.40 42.78
CA SER A 67 -12.87 23.86 44.07
C SER A 67 -12.71 22.69 45.03
N SER A 68 -11.74 22.75 45.95
CA SER A 68 -11.59 21.77 47.03
C SER A 68 -12.34 22.17 48.31
N ASN A 69 -12.77 23.44 48.41
CA ASN A 69 -13.31 24.03 49.64
C ASN A 69 -14.53 24.96 49.42
N LEU A 70 -15.06 25.05 48.19
CA LEU A 70 -16.15 25.94 47.77
C LEU A 70 -15.82 27.45 47.78
N LEU A 71 -14.61 27.83 48.18
CA LEU A 71 -14.15 29.23 48.22
C LEU A 71 -13.20 29.51 47.06
N ASP A 72 -12.20 28.66 46.88
CA ASP A 72 -11.14 28.82 45.89
C ASP A 72 -11.53 28.09 44.62
N TRP A 73 -12.10 28.82 43.66
CA TRP A 73 -12.56 28.27 42.38
C TRP A 73 -11.50 28.47 41.30
N GLN A 74 -11.03 27.36 40.72
CA GLN A 74 -10.07 27.34 39.63
C GLN A 74 -10.74 26.96 38.33
N TRP A 75 -10.27 27.56 37.23
CA TRP A 75 -10.72 27.20 35.88
C TRP A 75 -10.03 25.91 35.47
N ILE A 76 -10.83 24.89 35.15
CA ILE A 76 -10.32 23.57 34.79
C ILE A 76 -10.72 23.12 33.38
N GLY A 77 -11.58 23.89 32.68
CA GLY A 77 -11.88 23.63 31.27
C GLY A 77 -12.68 24.74 30.60
N THR A 78 -12.44 24.91 29.31
CA THR A 78 -13.18 25.75 28.35
C THR A 78 -13.63 24.86 27.20
N LEU A 79 -14.93 24.62 27.06
CA LEU A 79 -15.52 23.66 26.13
C LEU A 79 -16.52 24.36 25.20
N HIS A 80 -16.82 23.74 24.07
CA HIS A 80 -17.70 24.29 23.05
C HIS A 80 -18.99 23.48 22.97
N ASP A 81 -20.13 24.18 22.99
CA ASP A 81 -21.50 23.66 22.91
C ASP A 81 -21.94 22.76 24.08
N GLY A 82 -21.02 22.02 24.68
CA GLY A 82 -21.24 21.19 25.87
C GLY A 82 -19.92 20.54 26.30
N LEU A 83 -19.98 19.74 27.37
CA LEU A 83 -18.90 18.81 27.71
C LEU A 83 -19.44 17.40 27.83
N VAL A 84 -18.72 16.42 27.31
CA VAL A 84 -19.18 15.03 27.28
C VAL A 84 -18.07 14.12 27.82
N ASN A 85 -18.31 13.50 28.98
CA ASN A 85 -17.32 12.64 29.65
C ASN A 85 -15.94 13.31 29.84
N TYR A 86 -15.91 14.62 30.10
CA TYR A 86 -14.67 15.38 30.27
C TYR A 86 -13.96 14.97 31.58
N PRO A 87 -12.65 14.68 31.56
CA PRO A 87 -11.92 14.22 32.73
C PRO A 87 -11.51 15.36 33.66
N ASP A 88 -11.56 15.11 34.97
CA ASP A 88 -10.84 15.91 35.96
C ASP A 88 -9.51 15.25 36.35
N ALA A 89 -8.49 15.46 35.52
CA ALA A 89 -7.17 14.83 35.66
C ALA A 89 -6.39 15.29 36.90
N ALA A 90 -6.82 16.35 37.57
CA ALA A 90 -6.19 16.87 38.79
C ALA A 90 -6.85 16.35 40.08
N LEU A 91 -7.92 15.54 40.00
CA LEU A 91 -8.68 15.09 41.17
C LEU A 91 -7.80 14.40 42.22
N THR A 92 -6.85 13.57 41.80
CA THR A 92 -5.96 12.80 42.69
C THR A 92 -5.16 13.67 43.66
N ASN A 93 -5.00 14.96 43.36
CA ASN A 93 -4.33 15.92 44.22
C ASN A 93 -5.22 16.45 45.36
N PHE A 94 -6.52 16.09 45.39
CA PHE A 94 -7.49 16.66 46.32
C PHE A 94 -8.41 15.59 46.92
N PRO A 95 -8.62 15.59 48.25
CA PRO A 95 -9.48 14.60 48.91
C PRO A 95 -10.98 14.83 48.65
N LYS A 96 -11.37 16.04 48.24
CA LYS A 96 -12.74 16.43 47.90
C LYS A 96 -12.72 17.44 46.75
N ARG A 97 -13.74 17.39 45.89
CA ARG A 97 -13.86 18.30 44.75
C ARG A 97 -15.31 18.68 44.48
N PHE A 98 -15.52 19.97 44.23
CA PHE A 98 -16.80 20.58 43.91
C PHE A 98 -16.71 21.19 42.51
N TYR A 99 -17.80 21.14 41.75
CA TYR A 99 -17.84 21.58 40.36
C TYR A 99 -18.94 22.61 40.13
N ARG A 100 -18.67 23.58 39.27
CA ARG A 100 -19.69 24.47 38.70
C ARG A 100 -19.32 24.81 37.26
N LEU A 101 -20.33 25.16 36.47
CA LEU A 101 -20.12 25.58 35.08
C LEU A 101 -20.82 26.91 34.80
N TRP A 102 -20.31 27.61 33.80
CA TRP A 102 -20.87 28.84 33.25
C TRP A 102 -21.03 28.67 31.74
N SER A 103 -22.09 29.20 31.16
CA SER A 103 -22.30 29.20 29.71
C SER A 103 -22.39 30.63 29.21
N ASN A 104 -21.62 30.95 28.17
CA ASN A 104 -21.63 32.24 27.49
C ASN A 104 -21.80 32.03 25.97
N VAL A 105 -22.25 33.06 25.25
CA VAL A 105 -22.23 33.04 23.76
C VAL A 105 -20.78 32.99 23.28
N ARG A 106 -20.50 32.19 22.25
CA ARG A 106 -19.17 32.10 21.64
C ARG A 106 -18.81 33.41 20.93
N GLY A 107 -17.64 33.97 21.26
CA GLY A 107 -17.04 35.13 20.63
C GLY A 107 -15.84 34.78 19.73
N ALA A 108 -15.27 35.79 19.07
CA ALA A 108 -14.21 35.61 18.06
C ALA A 108 -12.86 35.10 18.61
N THR A 109 -12.63 35.23 19.93
CA THR A 109 -11.44 34.76 20.65
C THR A 109 -11.63 33.39 21.30
N ASN A 110 -12.80 32.77 21.12
CA ASN A 110 -13.05 31.38 21.50
C ASN A 110 -12.68 30.46 20.33
N ASP A 111 -11.42 30.58 19.91
CA ASP A 111 -10.77 29.81 18.84
C ASP A 111 -9.87 28.70 19.39
N TRP A 112 -10.17 28.27 20.62
CA TRP A 112 -9.54 27.15 21.31
C TRP A 112 -10.50 26.52 22.34
N LYS A 113 -10.27 25.26 22.71
CA LYS A 113 -11.06 24.52 23.70
C LYS A 113 -10.25 23.38 24.32
N ASN A 114 -10.76 22.75 25.38
CA ASN A 114 -10.08 21.65 26.09
C ASN A 114 -10.63 20.25 25.76
N GLN A 115 -11.65 20.13 24.92
CA GLN A 115 -12.19 18.85 24.45
C GLN A 115 -12.54 18.93 22.96
N ILE A 116 -12.19 17.88 22.21
CA ILE A 116 -12.55 17.72 20.80
C ILE A 116 -13.36 16.44 20.58
N LEU A 117 -14.08 16.40 19.47
CA LEU A 117 -14.97 15.32 19.08
C LEU A 117 -14.34 14.49 17.94
N PHE A 118 -14.60 13.19 17.93
CA PHE A 118 -14.24 12.27 16.84
C PHE A 118 -15.48 11.50 16.37
N PRO A 119 -15.67 11.25 15.04
CA PRO A 119 -14.76 11.50 13.91
C PRO A 119 -14.76 12.93 13.34
N GLU A 120 -15.62 13.81 13.84
CA GLU A 120 -15.82 15.15 13.28
C GLU A 120 -15.67 16.22 14.35
N ASP A 121 -14.78 17.21 14.11
CA ASP A 121 -14.67 18.42 14.92
C ASP A 121 -14.55 19.67 14.05
N PRO A 122 -15.19 20.80 14.41
CA PRO A 122 -15.02 22.07 13.71
C PRO A 122 -13.59 22.62 13.69
N PHE A 123 -12.72 22.22 14.63
CA PHE A 123 -11.34 22.72 14.73
C PHE A 123 -10.34 21.98 13.84
N ARG A 124 -10.77 20.98 13.06
CA ARG A 124 -9.89 20.26 12.14
C ARG A 124 -9.34 21.19 11.07
N SER A 125 -8.11 20.92 10.64
CA SER A 125 -7.50 21.59 9.48
C SER A 125 -8.39 21.51 8.24
N SER A 126 -8.34 22.54 7.39
CA SER A 126 -9.04 22.55 6.11
C SER A 126 -8.49 21.45 5.20
N ALA A 127 -9.36 20.62 4.61
CA ALA A 127 -8.92 19.63 3.62
C ALA A 127 -8.39 20.32 2.36
N ALA A 128 -7.19 19.94 1.93
CA ALA A 128 -6.73 20.23 0.59
C ALA A 128 -7.45 19.32 -0.44
N GLU A 129 -7.69 18.04 -0.11
CA GLU A 129 -8.30 17.04 -1.03
C GLU A 129 -9.08 15.95 -0.26
N TYR A 130 -9.87 15.13 -0.98
CA TYR A 130 -10.75 14.06 -0.44
C TYR A 130 -10.02 12.84 0.16
N GLN A 131 -8.69 12.90 0.32
CA GLN A 131 -7.85 11.77 0.75
C GLN A 131 -6.72 12.15 1.74
N ASP A 132 -6.74 13.35 2.33
CA ASP A 132 -5.66 13.78 3.23
C ASP A 132 -6.01 13.62 4.72
N ILE A 133 -5.01 13.28 5.54
CA ILE A 133 -5.12 13.23 7.01
C ILE A 133 -5.41 14.65 7.49
N ARG A 134 -6.48 14.82 8.26
CA ARG A 134 -6.76 16.10 8.94
C ARG A 134 -6.23 16.07 10.36
N TRP A 135 -6.08 17.23 10.97
CA TRP A 135 -5.58 17.30 12.34
C TRP A 135 -6.20 18.43 13.16
N VAL A 136 -6.18 18.26 14.47
CA VAL A 136 -6.37 19.33 15.45
C VAL A 136 -5.10 19.43 16.29
N LYS A 137 -4.38 20.53 16.17
CA LYS A 137 -3.17 20.81 16.96
C LYS A 137 -3.53 21.08 18.41
N PHE A 138 -2.66 20.66 19.32
CA PHE A 138 -2.79 20.92 20.75
C PHE A 138 -1.48 21.33 21.41
N ALA A 139 -1.60 21.93 22.58
CA ALA A 139 -0.52 22.24 23.50
C ALA A 139 -0.85 21.73 24.92
N ILE A 140 0.16 21.23 25.64
CA ILE A 140 0.11 20.91 27.08
C ILE A 140 1.17 21.75 27.77
N LEU A 141 0.74 22.67 28.63
CA LEU A 141 1.64 23.53 29.39
C LEU A 141 2.28 22.72 30.52
N LEU A 142 3.60 22.77 30.67
CA LEU A 142 4.29 21.99 31.72
C LEU A 142 4.07 22.55 33.13
N ASN A 143 3.70 23.83 33.25
CA ASN A 143 3.23 24.42 34.51
C ASN A 143 1.78 24.07 34.86
N ASP A 144 1.06 23.39 33.94
CA ASP A 144 -0.32 22.97 34.08
C ASP A 144 -0.56 21.63 33.32
N PRO A 145 0.13 20.54 33.72
CA PRO A 145 0.27 19.33 32.91
C PRO A 145 -0.95 18.39 33.03
N VAL A 146 -2.13 18.97 33.27
CA VAL A 146 -3.42 18.28 33.45
C VAL A 146 -4.48 18.82 32.49
N ARG A 147 -4.13 19.75 31.60
CA ARG A 147 -5.01 20.33 30.59
C ARG A 147 -4.39 20.27 29.20
N VAL A 148 -5.24 20.00 28.21
CA VAL A 148 -4.89 20.03 26.78
C VAL A 148 -5.58 21.22 26.14
N TYR A 149 -4.82 22.06 25.44
CA TYR A 149 -5.34 23.22 24.73
C TYR A 149 -5.40 22.91 23.24
N TYR A 150 -6.59 22.60 22.71
CA TYR A 150 -6.81 22.37 21.28
C TYR A 150 -7.06 23.70 20.58
N GLN A 151 -6.28 23.99 19.54
CA GLN A 151 -6.46 25.19 18.72
C GLN A 151 -7.41 24.92 17.56
N ASP A 152 -8.14 25.94 17.13
CA ASP A 152 -8.80 25.95 15.82
C ASP A 152 -7.74 25.88 14.72
N SER A 153 -7.52 24.68 14.18
CA SER A 153 -6.47 24.40 13.20
C SER A 153 -6.86 24.80 11.78
N ALA A 154 -8.12 25.18 11.54
CA ALA A 154 -8.52 25.86 10.32
C ALA A 154 -8.13 27.35 10.36
N LYS A 155 -8.09 27.95 11.56
CA LYS A 155 -7.68 29.35 11.77
C LYS A 155 -6.17 29.51 11.98
N PHE A 156 -5.57 28.68 12.82
CA PHE A 156 -4.15 28.70 13.15
C PHE A 156 -3.46 27.46 12.59
N LEU A 157 -2.69 27.63 11.51
CA LEU A 157 -2.00 26.50 10.88
C LEU A 157 -0.84 25.98 11.75
N PHE A 158 -0.12 26.86 12.45
CA PHE A 158 1.04 26.50 13.28
C PHE A 158 0.74 26.67 14.77
N HIS A 159 1.46 25.92 15.63
CA HIS A 159 1.37 26.05 17.08
C HIS A 159 1.83 27.43 17.55
N TYR A 160 2.88 27.97 16.93
CA TYR A 160 3.42 29.29 17.21
C TYR A 160 2.35 30.39 17.17
N ASP A 161 1.63 30.51 16.05
CA ASP A 161 0.65 31.58 15.84
C ASP A 161 -0.47 31.54 16.87
N PHE A 162 -0.87 30.34 17.28
CA PHE A 162 -1.85 30.13 18.35
C PHE A 162 -1.27 30.49 19.72
N ALA A 163 -0.09 29.96 20.05
CA ALA A 163 0.52 30.09 21.37
C ALA A 163 0.77 31.56 21.72
N VAL A 164 1.36 32.33 20.81
CA VAL A 164 1.70 33.75 21.06
C VAL A 164 0.49 34.69 21.11
N GLN A 165 -0.69 34.19 20.71
CA GLN A 165 -1.94 34.95 20.76
C GLN A 165 -2.87 34.52 21.89
N ARG A 166 -2.74 33.30 22.42
CA ARG A 166 -3.75 32.69 23.32
C ARG A 166 -3.18 32.07 24.59
N LEU A 167 -1.93 31.64 24.60
CA LEU A 167 -1.34 30.95 25.75
C LEU A 167 -0.51 31.92 26.58
N GLY A 168 -0.99 32.22 27.80
CA GLY A 168 -0.44 33.26 28.69
C GLY A 168 1.09 33.36 28.75
N PRO A 169 1.84 32.26 28.98
CA PRO A 169 3.30 32.30 29.08
C PRO A 169 4.03 32.71 27.80
N PHE A 170 3.38 32.62 26.64
CA PHE A 170 3.99 32.80 25.32
C PHE A 170 3.51 34.04 24.58
N ILE A 171 2.59 34.83 25.18
CA ILE A 171 2.02 36.00 24.51
C ILE A 171 3.13 36.98 24.10
N GLY A 172 3.18 37.29 22.80
CA GLY A 172 4.15 38.24 22.24
C GLY A 172 5.58 37.73 22.09
N MET A 173 5.84 36.44 22.33
CA MET A 173 7.14 35.81 22.09
C MET A 173 7.43 35.73 20.58
N ASP A 174 8.69 35.84 20.17
CA ASP A 174 9.09 35.58 18.78
C ASP A 174 9.24 34.07 18.51
N ARG A 175 9.40 33.71 17.23
CA ARG A 175 9.43 32.30 16.81
C ARG A 175 10.64 31.55 17.36
N ASP A 176 11.82 32.14 17.32
CA ASP A 176 13.05 31.48 17.78
C ASP A 176 13.00 31.20 19.29
N ALA A 177 12.52 32.18 20.07
CA ALA A 177 12.31 31.99 21.51
C ALA A 177 11.24 30.95 21.82
N PHE A 178 10.15 30.90 21.02
CA PHE A 178 9.10 29.89 21.19
C PHE A 178 9.60 28.48 20.84
N ASP A 179 10.33 28.33 19.74
CA ASP A 179 10.91 27.05 19.31
C ASP A 179 11.89 26.53 20.37
N ALA A 180 12.71 27.41 20.95
CA ALA A 180 13.65 27.06 22.03
C ALA A 180 12.96 26.48 23.29
N VAL A 181 11.75 26.94 23.64
CA VAL A 181 11.01 26.47 24.83
C VAL A 181 9.96 25.41 24.53
N SER A 182 9.78 25.01 23.27
CA SER A 182 8.73 24.07 22.86
C SER A 182 9.26 22.83 22.13
N LEU A 183 10.33 22.95 21.35
CA LEU A 183 10.88 21.87 20.51
C LEU A 183 12.08 21.16 21.14
N HIS A 184 12.81 21.81 22.05
CA HIS A 184 13.96 21.23 22.75
C HIS A 184 13.64 20.90 24.22
N ARG A 185 14.38 19.94 24.80
CA ARG A 185 14.24 19.51 26.20
C ARG A 185 14.77 20.55 27.18
N VAL A 186 15.84 21.25 26.78
CA VAL A 186 16.48 22.27 27.62
C VAL A 186 15.49 23.43 27.78
N ASN A 187 15.06 23.68 29.03
CA ASN A 187 14.09 24.72 29.39
C ASN A 187 12.70 24.57 28.74
N GLN A 188 12.29 23.35 28.40
CA GLN A 188 10.96 23.12 27.82
C GLN A 188 9.86 23.64 28.75
N GLN A 189 8.88 24.35 28.19
CA GLN A 189 7.73 24.91 28.92
C GLN A 189 6.38 24.40 28.41
N VAL A 190 6.35 23.88 27.18
CA VAL A 190 5.13 23.38 26.54
C VAL A 190 5.45 22.15 25.69
N VAL A 191 4.53 21.19 25.71
CA VAL A 191 4.53 20.04 24.82
C VAL A 191 3.54 20.30 23.72
N LEU A 192 3.99 20.15 22.47
CA LEU A 192 3.18 20.35 21.29
C LEU A 192 2.77 19.00 20.70
N GLY A 193 1.61 18.97 20.06
CA GLY A 193 1.13 17.75 19.41
C GLY A 193 -0.04 17.98 18.48
N ALA A 194 -0.53 16.90 17.89
CA ALA A 194 -1.72 16.91 17.04
C ALA A 194 -2.54 15.65 17.25
N VAL A 195 -3.87 15.80 17.26
CA VAL A 195 -4.81 14.68 17.09
C VAL A 195 -5.09 14.55 15.60
N LEU A 196 -4.81 13.38 15.05
CA LEU A 196 -4.93 13.09 13.63
C LEU A 196 -6.22 12.34 13.33
N TYR A 197 -6.86 12.75 12.24
CA TYR A 197 -8.08 12.18 11.71
C TYR A 197 -7.76 11.52 10.36
N PRO A 198 -8.05 10.22 10.19
CA PRO A 198 -7.79 9.53 8.93
C PRO A 198 -8.61 10.13 7.78
N PRO A 199 -8.17 9.93 6.52
CA PRO A 199 -8.86 10.46 5.35
C PRO A 199 -10.30 9.96 5.19
N ASP A 200 -10.57 8.72 5.58
CA ASP A 200 -11.91 8.12 5.55
C ASP A 200 -12.64 8.42 6.87
N SER A 201 -13.76 9.13 6.77
CA SER A 201 -14.60 9.53 7.90
C SER A 201 -15.36 8.38 8.57
N ILE A 202 -15.21 7.15 8.07
CA ILE A 202 -15.81 5.91 8.61
C ILE A 202 -14.81 5.12 9.48
N SER A 203 -13.56 5.59 9.60
CA SER A 203 -12.53 4.89 10.37
C SER A 203 -12.82 4.92 11.89
N ALA A 204 -12.91 3.74 12.51
CA ALA A 204 -13.05 3.58 13.97
C ALA A 204 -11.71 3.74 14.72
N GLU A 205 -10.86 4.67 14.29
CA GLU A 205 -9.57 4.94 14.92
C GLU A 205 -9.04 6.35 14.62
N TYR A 206 -8.23 6.88 15.54
CA TYR A 206 -7.53 8.16 15.41
C TYR A 206 -6.12 8.08 15.99
N GLY A 207 -5.32 9.12 15.73
CA GLY A 207 -3.90 9.15 16.07
C GLY A 207 -3.58 10.33 16.98
N VAL A 208 -2.56 10.18 17.82
CA VAL A 208 -2.00 11.26 18.62
C VAL A 208 -0.51 11.37 18.29
N GLN A 209 -0.07 12.56 17.93
CA GLN A 209 1.35 12.88 17.77
C GLN A 209 1.83 13.81 18.86
N LEU A 210 3.09 13.63 19.23
CA LEU A 210 3.85 14.53 20.08
C LEU A 210 5.01 15.07 19.24
N VAL A 211 5.23 16.38 19.31
CA VAL A 211 6.21 17.11 18.51
C VAL A 211 7.36 17.57 19.40
N GLY A 212 8.59 17.35 18.95
CA GLY A 212 9.84 17.77 19.60
C GLY A 212 11.04 17.30 18.78
N LEU A 213 12.13 18.06 18.79
CA LEU A 213 13.38 17.74 18.08
C LEU A 213 14.27 16.77 18.90
N ASP A 214 14.09 16.76 20.22
CA ASP A 214 14.78 15.87 21.14
C ASP A 214 13.83 14.74 21.60
N PRO A 215 14.29 13.48 21.77
CA PRO A 215 13.43 12.35 22.08
C PRO A 215 12.79 12.44 23.48
N TYR A 216 11.48 12.15 23.57
CA TYR A 216 10.76 12.00 24.82
C TYR A 216 10.94 10.61 25.42
N THR A 217 10.84 10.53 26.76
CA THR A 217 10.87 9.25 27.49
C THR A 217 9.52 8.51 27.38
N PRO A 218 9.51 7.17 27.49
CA PRO A 218 8.27 6.39 27.48
C PRO A 218 7.25 6.85 28.54
N GLU A 219 7.69 7.20 29.74
CA GLU A 219 6.82 7.66 30.84
C GLU A 219 6.12 8.98 30.51
N GLU A 220 6.81 9.89 29.85
CA GLU A 220 6.25 11.17 29.39
C GLU A 220 5.22 10.95 28.29
N ILE A 221 5.54 10.09 27.32
CA ILE A 221 4.62 9.69 26.24
C ILE A 221 3.34 9.10 26.83
N ILE A 222 3.44 8.14 27.75
CA ILE A 222 2.28 7.50 28.41
C ILE A 222 1.39 8.54 29.09
N ARG A 223 2.01 9.48 29.81
CA ARG A 223 1.28 10.52 30.55
C ARG A 223 0.53 11.47 29.61
N TRP A 224 1.21 12.04 28.62
CA TRP A 224 0.60 13.03 27.73
C TRP A 224 -0.41 12.38 26.77
N PHE A 225 -0.10 11.20 26.25
CA PHE A 225 -1.03 10.43 25.43
C PHE A 225 -2.31 10.08 26.18
N GLY A 226 -2.19 9.60 27.43
CA GLY A 226 -3.34 9.27 28.27
C GLY A 226 -4.24 10.49 28.54
N LEU A 227 -3.63 11.65 28.77
CA LEU A 227 -4.37 12.90 28.95
C LEU A 227 -5.13 13.30 27.66
N VAL A 228 -4.45 13.30 26.51
CA VAL A 228 -5.06 13.63 25.20
C VAL A 228 -6.20 12.65 24.88
N LYS A 229 -5.97 11.35 25.03
CA LYS A 229 -6.99 10.30 24.84
C LYS A 229 -8.24 10.56 25.67
N ALA A 230 -8.07 11.00 26.92
CA ALA A 230 -9.20 11.25 27.81
C ALA A 230 -9.99 12.52 27.45
N THR A 231 -9.39 13.48 26.72
CA THR A 231 -10.02 14.73 26.28
C THR A 231 -10.51 14.69 24.83
N VAL A 232 -10.36 13.56 24.13
CA VAL A 232 -11.01 13.29 22.84
C VAL A 232 -12.27 12.44 23.10
N TYR A 233 -13.45 12.96 22.76
CA TYR A 233 -14.68 12.19 22.83
C TYR A 233 -14.93 11.46 21.50
N ALA A 234 -14.72 10.14 21.49
CA ALA A 234 -14.98 9.26 20.35
C ALA A 234 -16.33 8.55 20.51
N ALA A 235 -17.35 9.00 19.75
CA ALA A 235 -18.73 8.53 19.90
C ALA A 235 -18.96 7.07 19.44
N ASP A 236 -18.07 6.55 18.61
CA ASP A 236 -18.06 5.21 18.01
C ASP A 236 -17.17 4.20 18.75
N GLY A 237 -16.51 4.63 19.84
CA GLY A 237 -15.54 3.80 20.54
C GLY A 237 -14.22 3.63 19.79
N ALA A 238 -13.84 4.59 18.94
CA ALA A 238 -12.64 4.54 18.12
C ALA A 238 -11.36 4.20 18.92
N GLY A 239 -10.54 3.32 18.34
CA GLY A 239 -9.19 3.04 18.81
C GLY A 239 -8.28 4.27 18.72
N VAL A 240 -7.23 4.32 19.54
CA VAL A 240 -6.25 5.40 19.50
C VAL A 240 -4.83 4.86 19.46
N TYR A 241 -4.02 5.44 18.58
CA TYR A 241 -2.61 5.07 18.41
C TYR A 241 -1.69 6.26 18.65
N TYR A 242 -0.54 6.01 19.26
CA TYR A 242 0.55 6.98 19.26
C TYR A 242 1.26 6.90 17.91
N MET A 243 1.25 8.01 17.18
CA MET A 243 1.87 8.14 15.86
C MET A 243 3.04 9.13 15.95
N PRO A 244 4.26 8.67 16.28
CA PRO A 244 5.39 9.56 16.53
C PRO A 244 5.73 10.40 15.29
N THR A 245 6.22 11.63 15.49
CA THR A 245 6.90 12.36 14.41
C THR A 245 8.23 11.69 14.08
N PHE A 246 8.85 12.09 12.96
CA PHE A 246 10.14 11.54 12.52
C PHE A 246 11.18 11.54 13.65
N GLU A 247 11.36 12.67 14.33
CA GLU A 247 12.35 12.85 15.41
C GLU A 247 12.04 11.98 16.65
N GLN A 248 10.78 11.63 16.86
CA GLN A 248 10.35 10.78 17.98
C GLN A 248 10.31 9.28 17.64
N SER A 249 10.39 8.93 16.35
CA SER A 249 10.10 7.59 15.84
C SER A 249 11.03 6.51 16.42
N ILE A 250 12.34 6.76 16.47
CA ILE A 250 13.34 5.81 16.99
C ILE A 250 13.04 5.47 18.46
N SER A 251 12.80 6.48 19.30
CA SER A 251 12.47 6.28 20.72
C SER A 251 11.18 5.48 20.89
N ALA A 252 10.13 5.86 20.15
CA ALA A 252 8.83 5.22 20.21
C ALA A 252 8.87 3.74 19.76
N LEU A 253 9.51 3.45 18.63
CA LEU A 253 9.62 2.10 18.08
C LEU A 253 10.46 1.19 18.95
N THR A 254 11.57 1.69 19.50
CA THR A 254 12.42 0.95 20.45
C THR A 254 11.64 0.52 21.70
N ASN A 255 10.64 1.29 22.11
CA ASN A 255 9.84 1.04 23.32
C ASN A 255 8.40 0.57 23.01
N ALA A 256 8.10 0.12 21.79
CA ALA A 256 6.74 -0.12 21.33
C ALA A 256 5.98 -1.16 22.18
N GLU A 257 6.63 -2.26 22.56
CA GLU A 257 6.01 -3.29 23.40
C GLU A 257 5.67 -2.77 24.80
N TYR A 258 6.59 -2.01 25.41
CA TYR A 258 6.37 -1.40 26.72
C TYR A 258 5.22 -0.38 26.66
N LEU A 259 5.21 0.49 25.65
CA LEU A 259 4.12 1.46 25.43
C LEU A 259 2.77 0.76 25.22
N ALA A 260 2.73 -0.30 24.40
CA ALA A 260 1.52 -1.09 24.16
C ALA A 260 0.99 -1.74 25.44
N SER A 261 1.86 -2.30 26.29
CA SER A 261 1.49 -2.89 27.59
C SER A 261 0.84 -1.88 28.55
N ARG A 262 1.05 -0.58 28.31
CA ARG A 262 0.51 0.54 29.09
C ARG A 262 -0.66 1.24 28.39
N GLY A 263 -1.21 0.64 27.33
CA GLY A 263 -2.38 1.15 26.61
C GLY A 263 -2.07 2.24 25.58
N VAL A 264 -0.80 2.33 25.14
CA VAL A 264 -0.32 3.28 24.11
C VAL A 264 0.23 2.49 22.92
N PRO A 265 -0.63 1.88 22.08
CA PRO A 265 -0.15 1.16 20.92
C PRO A 265 0.50 2.15 19.94
N VAL A 266 1.75 1.85 19.56
CA VAL A 266 2.50 2.64 18.59
C VAL A 266 2.06 2.22 17.19
N ALA A 267 1.69 3.19 16.36
CA ALA A 267 1.46 3.01 14.94
C ALA A 267 2.05 4.21 14.20
N SER A 268 1.74 4.33 12.92
CA SER A 268 2.28 5.39 12.08
C SER A 268 1.21 5.81 11.07
N THR A 269 1.32 7.01 10.49
CA THR A 269 0.28 7.57 9.61
C THR A 269 0.07 6.75 8.33
N GLU A 270 1.06 5.93 7.97
CA GLU A 270 1.08 4.93 6.89
C GLU A 270 -0.04 3.89 7.02
N ARG A 271 -0.58 3.72 8.23
CA ARG A 271 -1.77 2.92 8.48
C ARG A 271 -3.01 3.42 7.70
N TRP A 272 -3.04 4.71 7.34
CA TRP A 272 -4.20 5.36 6.72
C TRP A 272 -3.97 5.84 5.29
N VAL A 273 -2.71 6.02 4.91
CA VAL A 273 -2.29 6.41 3.56
C VAL A 273 -1.57 5.17 3.03
N ALA A 274 -2.23 4.40 2.16
CA ALA A 274 -1.71 3.14 1.62
C ALA A 274 -0.31 3.35 1.02
N LEU A 275 0.68 2.59 1.49
CA LEU A 275 2.07 2.75 1.07
C LEU A 275 2.64 1.45 0.51
N ASN A 276 1.98 1.05 -0.58
CA ASN A 276 2.44 0.18 -1.66
C ASN A 276 2.87 -1.25 -1.29
N ASP A 277 1.94 -2.19 -1.42
CA ASP A 277 2.16 -3.63 -1.18
C ASP A 277 2.87 -4.37 -2.33
N CYS A 278 3.37 -3.67 -3.36
CA CYS A 278 4.18 -4.28 -4.41
C CYS A 278 5.12 -3.26 -5.06
N TYR A 279 6.43 -3.36 -4.80
CA TYR A 279 7.45 -2.50 -5.41
C TYR A 279 7.87 -2.98 -6.79
N SER A 280 7.91 -4.29 -6.99
CA SER A 280 8.17 -4.92 -8.29
C SER A 280 7.19 -6.08 -8.47
N PRO A 281 6.26 -5.99 -9.44
CA PRO A 281 5.32 -7.07 -9.71
C PRO A 281 6.03 -8.25 -10.38
N GLY A 282 5.42 -9.42 -10.27
CA GLY A 282 5.93 -10.64 -10.86
C GLY A 282 5.55 -11.86 -10.05
N TRP A 283 6.34 -12.91 -10.19
CA TRP A 283 6.16 -14.14 -9.43
C TRP A 283 7.51 -14.80 -9.17
N ALA A 284 7.61 -15.70 -8.20
CA ALA A 284 8.82 -16.47 -7.93
C ALA A 284 8.44 -17.86 -7.41
N LEU A 285 9.32 -18.84 -7.63
CA LEU A 285 9.28 -20.14 -6.99
C LEU A 285 10.67 -20.39 -6.42
N GLY A 286 10.75 -20.64 -5.11
CA GLY A 286 12.03 -20.83 -4.42
C GLY A 286 11.84 -21.15 -2.94
N ARG A 287 12.94 -21.48 -2.25
CA ARG A 287 12.91 -21.70 -0.80
C ARG A 287 12.92 -20.35 -0.09
N LEU A 288 11.97 -20.14 0.82
CA LEU A 288 11.88 -18.92 1.62
C LEU A 288 12.97 -18.94 2.70
N LYS A 289 13.83 -17.91 2.76
CA LYS A 289 14.87 -17.79 3.78
C LYS A 289 14.83 -16.42 4.45
N TYR A 290 14.77 -16.44 5.78
CA TYR A 290 14.83 -15.22 6.58
C TYR A 290 16.28 -14.83 6.89
N PHE A 291 16.62 -13.58 6.64
CA PHE A 291 17.84 -12.94 7.12
C PHE A 291 17.52 -11.52 7.59
N PRO A 292 18.06 -11.07 8.74
CA PRO A 292 18.03 -9.65 9.09
C PRO A 292 18.69 -8.80 8.01
N ALA A 293 18.23 -7.57 7.81
CA ALA A 293 18.72 -6.71 6.73
C ALA A 293 20.25 -6.51 6.76
N SER A 294 20.85 -6.47 7.95
CA SER A 294 22.30 -6.34 8.17
C SER A 294 23.11 -7.59 7.81
N GLU A 295 22.48 -8.75 7.65
CA GLU A 295 23.15 -10.03 7.37
C GLU A 295 23.07 -10.45 5.90
N ILE A 296 22.20 -9.81 5.09
CA ILE A 296 21.91 -10.20 3.70
C ILE A 296 23.20 -10.32 2.87
N ASP A 297 24.06 -9.30 2.91
CA ASP A 297 25.29 -9.25 2.10
C ASP A 297 26.25 -10.39 2.47
N ALA A 298 26.35 -10.72 3.77
CA ALA A 298 27.18 -11.80 4.27
C ALA A 298 26.60 -13.17 3.89
N ALA A 299 25.29 -13.37 4.04
CA ALA A 299 24.60 -14.59 3.69
C ALA A 299 24.67 -14.89 2.18
N PHE A 300 24.63 -13.85 1.34
CA PHE A 300 24.84 -14.00 -0.10
C PHE A 300 26.31 -14.28 -0.42
N ALA A 301 27.25 -13.64 0.27
CA ALA A 301 28.69 -13.83 0.07
C ALA A 301 29.18 -15.24 0.40
N ASP A 302 28.62 -15.88 1.43
CA ASP A 302 29.03 -17.20 1.92
C ASP A 302 28.16 -18.36 1.38
N GLY A 303 27.12 -18.05 0.59
CA GLY A 303 26.26 -19.02 -0.11
C GLY A 303 25.10 -19.58 0.72
N ARG A 304 24.83 -19.02 1.91
CA ARG A 304 23.61 -19.31 2.69
C ARG A 304 22.34 -18.79 2.00
N LEU A 305 22.43 -17.65 1.31
CA LEU A 305 21.42 -17.10 0.41
C LEU A 305 21.87 -17.29 -1.04
N ARG A 306 21.01 -17.83 -1.90
CA ARG A 306 21.34 -18.21 -3.29
C ARG A 306 20.36 -17.59 -4.29
N PRO A 307 20.73 -17.53 -5.59
CA PRO A 307 19.85 -16.95 -6.61
C PRO A 307 18.49 -17.62 -6.79
N GLU A 308 18.37 -18.89 -6.42
CA GLU A 308 17.12 -19.64 -6.45
C GLU A 308 16.23 -19.46 -5.20
N ASP A 309 16.70 -18.77 -4.16
CA ASP A 309 15.96 -18.56 -2.91
C ASP A 309 15.03 -17.33 -3.00
N ILE A 310 13.99 -17.30 -2.15
CA ILE A 310 13.17 -16.11 -1.90
C ILE A 310 13.60 -15.51 -0.55
N LEU A 311 14.05 -14.26 -0.55
CA LEU A 311 14.52 -13.55 0.63
C LEU A 311 13.33 -13.00 1.43
N LEU A 312 13.25 -13.32 2.72
CA LEU A 312 12.42 -12.65 3.71
C LEU A 312 13.32 -11.80 4.63
N THR A 313 13.00 -10.52 4.83
CA THR A 313 13.88 -9.60 5.58
C THR A 313 13.08 -8.61 6.44
N ASP A 314 13.67 -8.19 7.56
CA ASP A 314 13.11 -7.19 8.49
C ASP A 314 13.43 -5.73 8.14
N GLY A 315 14.02 -5.51 6.96
CA GLY A 315 14.30 -4.19 6.41
C GLY A 315 14.57 -4.26 4.92
N VAL A 316 14.60 -3.08 4.27
CA VAL A 316 14.95 -3.00 2.85
C VAL A 316 16.44 -3.32 2.70
N PRO A 317 16.82 -4.29 1.84
CA PRO A 317 18.22 -4.60 1.60
C PRO A 317 19.00 -3.35 1.16
N ALA A 318 20.22 -3.15 1.69
CA ALA A 318 21.06 -2.02 1.27
C ALA A 318 21.51 -2.16 -0.20
N ASN A 319 21.75 -3.40 -0.63
CA ASN A 319 22.01 -3.81 -2.02
C ASN A 319 20.98 -4.86 -2.43
N THR A 320 20.70 -5.00 -3.72
CA THR A 320 19.72 -6.00 -4.21
C THR A 320 20.42 -7.32 -4.49
N PRO A 321 20.33 -8.34 -3.63
CA PRO A 321 20.90 -9.63 -3.98
C PRO A 321 20.14 -10.20 -5.19
N VAL A 322 20.85 -10.80 -6.14
CA VAL A 322 20.22 -11.50 -7.26
C VAL A 322 19.59 -12.78 -6.72
N VAL A 323 18.33 -12.70 -6.26
CA VAL A 323 17.51 -13.78 -5.69
C VAL A 323 16.22 -13.98 -6.50
N ALA A 324 15.46 -15.05 -6.24
CA ALA A 324 14.25 -15.34 -6.99
C ALA A 324 13.10 -14.38 -6.66
N GLY A 325 13.04 -13.85 -5.43
CA GLY A 325 12.02 -12.92 -4.94
C GLY A 325 12.44 -12.26 -3.62
N ILE A 326 11.87 -11.10 -3.28
CA ILE A 326 12.15 -10.36 -2.05
C ILE A 326 10.83 -10.01 -1.35
N ILE A 327 10.73 -10.34 -0.06
CA ILE A 327 9.62 -10.01 0.84
C ILE A 327 10.19 -9.21 2.01
N SER A 328 9.83 -7.94 2.12
CA SER A 328 10.22 -7.08 3.23
C SER A 328 9.11 -6.96 4.27
N LEU A 329 9.49 -6.95 5.55
CA LEU A 329 8.59 -6.70 6.69
C LEU A 329 8.52 -5.20 7.06
N THR A 330 9.25 -4.36 6.33
CA THR A 330 9.28 -2.89 6.46
C THR A 330 9.07 -2.26 5.07
N PRO A 331 8.33 -1.13 4.96
CA PRO A 331 8.10 -0.50 3.68
C PRO A 331 9.40 0.00 3.02
N ALA A 332 9.44 -0.10 1.69
CA ALA A 332 10.44 0.48 0.80
C ALA A 332 9.85 1.63 -0.03
N THR A 333 10.69 2.29 -0.83
CA THR A 333 10.24 3.30 -1.79
C THR A 333 10.03 2.65 -3.16
N PRO A 334 8.95 2.98 -3.91
CA PRO A 334 8.67 2.39 -5.23
C PRO A 334 9.77 2.59 -6.28
N ASN A 335 10.66 3.55 -6.05
CA ASN A 335 11.79 3.86 -6.92
C ASN A 335 13.15 3.76 -6.21
N SER A 336 13.23 3.01 -5.13
CA SER A 336 14.52 2.59 -4.58
C SER A 336 15.31 1.81 -5.63
N HIS A 337 16.64 1.78 -5.53
CA HIS A 337 17.49 0.92 -6.35
C HIS A 337 17.01 -0.52 -6.23
N VAL A 338 16.62 -0.98 -5.04
CA VAL A 338 16.05 -2.32 -4.87
C VAL A 338 14.80 -2.54 -5.70
N ALA A 339 13.85 -1.60 -5.69
CA ALA A 339 12.65 -1.70 -6.53
C ALA A 339 12.96 -1.65 -8.03
N ILE A 340 13.82 -0.73 -8.47
CA ILE A 340 14.19 -0.55 -9.88
C ILE A 340 15.00 -1.76 -10.39
N ILE A 341 15.98 -2.23 -9.61
CA ILE A 341 16.79 -3.41 -9.91
C ILE A 341 15.89 -4.65 -9.94
N SER A 342 15.01 -4.81 -8.95
CA SER A 342 14.06 -5.94 -8.91
C SER A 342 13.17 -5.97 -10.15
N ARG A 343 12.63 -4.82 -10.59
CA ARG A 343 11.86 -4.71 -11.84
C ARG A 343 12.71 -5.09 -13.06
N SER A 344 13.96 -4.65 -13.08
CA SER A 344 14.88 -4.92 -14.18
C SER A 344 15.24 -6.41 -14.26
N PHE A 345 15.36 -7.08 -13.12
CA PHE A 345 15.69 -8.51 -13.02
C PHE A 345 14.47 -9.43 -13.07
N GLY A 346 13.25 -8.87 -13.12
CA GLY A 346 12.00 -9.61 -13.02
C GLY A 346 11.82 -10.32 -11.67
N ILE A 347 12.44 -9.78 -10.61
CA ILE A 347 12.35 -10.23 -9.22
C ILE A 347 11.11 -9.56 -8.62
N PRO A 348 10.10 -10.32 -8.15
CA PRO A 348 9.01 -9.74 -7.37
C PRO A 348 9.56 -9.20 -6.04
N PHE A 349 9.23 -7.95 -5.74
CA PHE A 349 9.63 -7.28 -4.50
C PHE A 349 8.40 -6.66 -3.84
N VAL A 350 8.05 -7.15 -2.65
CA VAL A 350 6.81 -6.81 -1.95
C VAL A 350 7.07 -6.42 -0.50
N TYR A 351 6.13 -5.67 0.06
CA TYR A 351 6.00 -5.41 1.49
C TYR A 351 4.69 -6.03 1.98
N LEU A 352 4.73 -6.66 3.17
CA LEU A 352 3.55 -7.23 3.82
C LEU A 352 3.08 -6.30 4.95
N PRO A 353 2.06 -5.45 4.75
CA PRO A 353 1.60 -4.52 5.78
C PRO A 353 0.85 -5.24 6.91
N ASP A 354 0.07 -6.27 6.56
CA ASP A 354 -0.78 -7.00 7.48
C ASP A 354 0.04 -7.83 8.46
N GLN A 355 -0.23 -7.68 9.76
CA GLN A 355 0.54 -8.34 10.81
C GLN A 355 0.29 -9.84 10.86
N ALA A 356 -0.94 -10.30 10.61
CA ALA A 356 -1.26 -11.73 10.62
C ALA A 356 -0.56 -12.43 9.45
N GLU A 357 -0.56 -11.80 8.28
CA GLU A 357 0.13 -12.29 7.09
C GLU A 357 1.66 -12.29 7.27
N ARG A 358 2.24 -11.26 7.90
CA ARG A 358 3.67 -11.26 8.26
C ARG A 358 4.03 -12.45 9.14
N LEU A 359 3.26 -12.70 10.20
CA LEU A 359 3.49 -13.84 11.10
C LEU A 359 3.33 -15.17 10.37
N ARG A 360 2.33 -15.30 9.49
CA ARG A 360 2.11 -16.51 8.67
C ARG A 360 3.29 -16.77 7.74
N VAL A 361 3.75 -15.77 6.99
CA VAL A 361 4.87 -15.90 6.04
C VAL A 361 6.19 -16.17 6.78
N GLN A 362 6.40 -15.57 7.95
CA GLN A 362 7.55 -15.90 8.80
C GLN A 362 7.57 -17.37 9.25
N GLN A 363 6.41 -17.98 9.51
CA GLN A 363 6.31 -19.40 9.86
C GLN A 363 6.64 -20.33 8.68
N LEU A 364 6.60 -19.83 7.43
CA LEU A 364 7.00 -20.57 6.23
C LEU A 364 8.52 -20.50 5.97
N ALA A 365 9.30 -19.84 6.83
CA ALA A 365 10.75 -19.79 6.67
C ALA A 365 11.34 -21.21 6.59
N GLY A 366 12.08 -21.48 5.52
CA GLY A 366 12.65 -22.77 5.19
C GLY A 366 11.80 -23.61 4.24
N HIS A 367 10.53 -23.28 3.97
CA HIS A 367 9.67 -24.00 3.03
C HIS A 367 9.88 -23.52 1.59
N GLU A 368 9.60 -24.39 0.61
CA GLU A 368 9.44 -23.99 -0.79
C GLU A 368 8.10 -23.27 -0.99
N VAL A 369 8.16 -22.05 -1.53
CA VAL A 369 6.98 -21.20 -1.70
C VAL A 369 6.89 -20.64 -3.11
N ILE A 370 5.66 -20.29 -3.51
CA ILE A 370 5.41 -19.43 -4.66
C ILE A 370 5.02 -18.04 -4.14
N LEU A 371 5.76 -17.01 -4.57
CA LEU A 371 5.40 -15.61 -4.38
C LEU A 371 4.72 -15.11 -5.65
N ARG A 372 3.57 -14.45 -5.54
CA ARG A 372 2.89 -13.74 -6.62
C ARG A 372 2.65 -12.29 -6.19
N ALA A 373 2.91 -11.36 -7.09
CA ALA A 373 2.73 -9.94 -6.87
C ALA A 373 2.16 -9.30 -8.14
N THR A 374 0.96 -8.73 -8.05
CA THR A 374 0.31 -8.01 -9.15
C THR A 374 -0.12 -6.62 -8.70
N VAL A 375 -0.27 -5.72 -9.65
CA VAL A 375 -0.79 -4.36 -9.42
C VAL A 375 -1.91 -4.12 -10.42
N ASP A 376 -3.06 -3.67 -9.94
CA ASP A 376 -4.22 -3.28 -10.75
C ASP A 376 -4.79 -1.93 -10.24
N PRO A 377 -5.84 -1.36 -10.88
CA PRO A 377 -6.43 -0.09 -10.44
C PRO A 377 -7.02 -0.09 -9.02
N LEU A 378 -7.23 -1.25 -8.40
CA LEU A 378 -7.75 -1.40 -7.04
C LEU A 378 -6.63 -1.53 -5.99
N GLY A 379 -5.39 -1.80 -6.41
CA GLY A 379 -4.21 -1.83 -5.55
C GLY A 379 -3.21 -2.92 -5.93
N SER A 380 -2.32 -3.22 -4.99
CA SER A 380 -1.38 -4.33 -5.08
C SER A 380 -2.00 -5.59 -4.49
N HIS A 381 -1.79 -6.74 -5.14
CA HIS A 381 -2.19 -8.05 -4.62
C HIS A 381 -0.95 -8.92 -4.48
N VAL A 382 -0.70 -9.39 -3.25
CA VAL A 382 0.43 -10.24 -2.92
C VAL A 382 -0.08 -11.54 -2.34
N GLU A 383 0.49 -12.65 -2.83
CA GLU A 383 0.20 -13.97 -2.33
C GLU A 383 1.49 -14.76 -2.14
N VAL A 384 1.59 -15.45 -1.00
CA VAL A 384 2.67 -16.40 -0.70
C VAL A 384 2.04 -17.77 -0.42
N ALA A 385 2.16 -18.69 -1.37
CA ALA A 385 1.64 -20.04 -1.27
C ALA A 385 2.74 -21.03 -0.86
N ASP A 386 2.49 -21.83 0.18
CA ASP A 386 3.36 -22.95 0.55
C ASP A 386 3.15 -24.11 -0.44
N VAL A 387 4.24 -24.56 -1.06
CA VAL A 387 4.23 -25.64 -2.05
C VAL A 387 5.25 -26.74 -1.71
N GLU A 388 5.76 -26.77 -0.47
CA GLU A 388 6.71 -27.79 -0.02
C GLU A 388 6.12 -29.20 -0.22
N GLY A 389 6.80 -30.01 -1.04
CA GLY A 389 6.37 -31.37 -1.38
C GLY A 389 5.12 -31.47 -2.26
N ALA A 390 4.52 -30.36 -2.68
CA ALA A 390 3.26 -30.35 -3.44
C ALA A 390 3.45 -30.45 -4.96
N LEU A 391 4.58 -29.95 -5.49
CA LEU A 391 4.86 -29.92 -6.93
C LEU A 391 5.60 -31.17 -7.39
N ASP A 392 5.11 -31.80 -8.45
CA ASP A 392 5.86 -32.83 -9.17
C ASP A 392 7.15 -32.21 -9.78
N PRO A 393 8.30 -32.94 -9.79
CA PRO A 393 9.55 -32.44 -10.34
C PRO A 393 9.46 -31.95 -11.80
N ALA A 394 8.63 -32.58 -12.63
CA ALA A 394 8.48 -32.17 -14.03
C ALA A 394 7.75 -30.82 -14.14
N LEU A 395 6.62 -30.65 -13.44
CA LEU A 395 5.86 -29.40 -13.37
C LEU A 395 6.71 -28.26 -12.80
N LYS A 396 7.50 -28.54 -11.75
CA LYS A 396 8.46 -27.59 -11.19
C LYS A 396 9.49 -27.15 -12.23
N SER A 397 10.05 -28.08 -12.99
CA SER A 397 11.00 -27.76 -14.06
C SER A 397 10.35 -26.92 -15.17
N GLU A 398 9.10 -27.22 -15.55
CA GLU A 398 8.35 -26.43 -16.54
C GLU A 398 8.10 -24.99 -16.06
N LEU A 399 7.73 -24.82 -14.78
CA LEU A 399 7.56 -23.51 -14.16
C LEU A 399 8.88 -22.73 -14.16
N LEU A 400 9.97 -23.32 -13.66
CA LEU A 400 11.28 -22.66 -13.60
C LEU A 400 11.81 -22.30 -15.00
N ALA A 401 11.47 -23.07 -16.05
CA ALA A 401 11.83 -22.72 -17.43
C ALA A 401 11.20 -21.41 -17.91
N LEU A 402 10.05 -21.00 -17.35
CA LEU A 402 9.44 -19.69 -17.64
C LEU A 402 10.23 -18.51 -17.03
N LYS A 403 11.14 -18.79 -16.09
CA LYS A 403 12.06 -17.80 -15.50
C LYS A 403 13.39 -17.69 -16.23
N ALA A 404 13.59 -18.47 -17.30
CA ALA A 404 14.79 -18.37 -18.11
C ALA A 404 14.92 -16.95 -18.71
N PRO A 405 16.03 -16.24 -18.41
CA PRO A 405 16.25 -14.89 -18.92
C PRO A 405 16.33 -14.90 -20.44
N GLN A 406 15.73 -13.91 -21.08
CA GLN A 406 15.82 -13.75 -22.53
C GLN A 406 17.13 -13.05 -22.92
N PRO A 407 17.77 -13.38 -24.05
CA PRO A 407 18.95 -12.66 -24.51
C PRO A 407 18.66 -11.16 -24.68
N ILE A 408 19.59 -10.31 -24.23
CA ILE A 408 19.47 -8.86 -24.37
C ILE A 408 19.80 -8.48 -25.83
N GLN A 409 18.92 -7.70 -26.46
CA GLN A 409 19.19 -7.09 -27.75
C GLN A 409 19.90 -5.75 -27.54
N PHE A 410 21.15 -5.64 -27.97
CA PHE A 410 21.92 -4.40 -27.87
C PHE A 410 22.79 -4.17 -29.12
N ALA A 411 23.11 -2.91 -29.39
CA ALA A 411 24.03 -2.55 -30.47
C ALA A 411 25.47 -2.79 -30.00
N PRO A 412 26.28 -3.62 -30.69
CA PRO A 412 27.67 -3.85 -30.33
C PRO A 412 28.47 -2.54 -30.30
N LYS A 413 29.42 -2.44 -29.38
CA LYS A 413 30.30 -1.27 -29.29
C LYS A 413 31.08 -1.06 -30.59
N GLN A 414 31.29 0.20 -30.95
CA GLN A 414 32.05 0.64 -32.11
C GLN A 414 33.01 1.76 -31.69
N SER A 415 34.09 1.92 -32.46
CA SER A 415 35.00 3.06 -32.33
C SER A 415 34.32 4.33 -32.82
N PHE A 416 34.43 5.41 -32.05
CA PHE A 416 33.96 6.74 -32.45
C PHE A 416 35.01 7.48 -33.28
N GLY A 417 36.29 7.18 -33.05
CA GLY A 417 37.44 7.84 -33.66
C GLY A 417 37.98 9.01 -32.86
N ALA A 418 37.45 9.26 -31.66
CA ALA A 418 37.94 10.25 -30.71
C ALA A 418 37.58 9.81 -29.28
N ILE A 419 38.38 10.20 -28.29
CA ILE A 419 38.17 9.76 -26.90
C ILE A 419 36.96 10.43 -26.22
N SER A 420 36.48 11.57 -26.74
CA SER A 420 35.36 12.31 -26.16
C SER A 420 34.61 13.17 -27.18
N ALA A 421 33.36 13.50 -26.89
CA ALA A 421 32.54 14.45 -27.64
C ALA A 421 31.56 15.22 -26.73
N SER A 422 31.07 16.39 -27.17
CA SER A 422 29.96 17.08 -26.50
C SER A 422 28.65 16.30 -26.63
N CYS A 423 27.84 16.28 -25.57
CA CYS A 423 26.51 15.68 -25.54
C CYS A 423 25.46 16.46 -26.35
N ASP A 424 25.67 17.74 -26.66
CA ASP A 424 24.64 18.63 -27.26
C ASP A 424 24.04 18.09 -28.57
N ARG A 425 24.81 17.30 -29.33
CA ARG A 425 24.42 16.76 -30.64
C ARG A 425 24.30 15.23 -30.67
N ARG A 426 24.34 14.53 -29.53
CA ARG A 426 24.32 13.05 -29.49
C ARG A 426 22.92 12.48 -29.70
N ALA A 427 22.74 11.59 -30.66
CA ALA A 427 21.46 10.93 -30.90
C ALA A 427 21.36 9.62 -30.09
N PRO A 428 20.16 9.09 -29.81
CA PRO A 428 20.01 7.78 -29.16
C PRO A 428 20.79 6.65 -29.86
N GLY A 429 20.94 6.71 -31.19
CA GLY A 429 21.73 5.74 -31.97
C GLY A 429 23.25 5.78 -31.72
N ASP A 430 23.76 6.82 -31.04
CA ASP A 430 25.16 6.94 -30.64
C ASP A 430 25.50 6.09 -29.40
N ILE A 431 24.52 5.34 -28.86
CA ILE A 431 24.72 4.35 -27.78
C ILE A 431 25.88 3.38 -28.08
N ARG A 432 26.09 3.04 -29.36
CA ARG A 432 27.18 2.18 -29.83
C ARG A 432 28.59 2.78 -29.66
N TYR A 433 28.69 4.08 -29.36
CA TYR A 433 29.95 4.79 -29.19
C TYR A 433 30.20 5.26 -27.75
N PHE A 434 29.13 5.63 -27.03
CA PHE A 434 29.22 6.29 -25.72
C PHE A 434 28.38 5.63 -24.62
N GLY A 435 27.56 4.62 -24.96
CA GLY A 435 26.60 4.00 -24.05
C GLY A 435 25.31 4.80 -23.84
N GLY A 436 24.40 4.21 -23.07
CA GLY A 436 23.00 4.60 -22.93
C GLY A 436 22.83 5.99 -22.32
N LYS A 437 23.37 6.21 -21.12
CA LYS A 437 23.24 7.50 -20.41
C LYS A 437 23.79 8.66 -21.23
N ALA A 438 24.98 8.52 -21.82
CA ALA A 438 25.59 9.59 -22.61
C ALA A 438 24.80 9.91 -23.89
N ALA A 439 24.28 8.89 -24.58
CA ALA A 439 23.45 9.07 -25.78
C ALA A 439 22.10 9.71 -25.44
N ASN A 440 21.45 9.23 -24.37
CA ASN A 440 20.16 9.75 -23.89
C ASN A 440 20.29 11.15 -23.27
N TYR A 441 21.43 11.50 -22.68
CA TYR A 441 21.69 12.87 -22.23
C TYR A 441 21.66 13.86 -23.41
N GLY A 442 22.11 13.43 -24.60
CA GLY A 442 21.97 14.23 -25.81
C GLY A 442 20.52 14.46 -26.27
N LEU A 443 19.60 13.55 -25.95
CA LEU A 443 18.16 13.78 -26.13
C LEU A 443 17.67 14.93 -25.24
N LEU A 444 18.05 14.91 -23.95
CA LEU A 444 17.70 15.98 -23.01
C LEU A 444 18.26 17.34 -23.45
N ARG A 445 19.53 17.38 -23.84
CA ARG A 445 20.19 18.61 -24.31
C ARG A 445 19.51 19.24 -25.52
N ARG A 446 18.87 18.45 -26.38
CA ARG A 446 18.07 18.97 -27.51
C ARG A 446 16.66 19.37 -27.11
N ALA A 447 15.99 18.55 -26.29
CA ALA A 447 14.58 18.74 -25.97
C ALA A 447 14.39 19.90 -24.97
N ILE A 448 15.27 20.01 -23.98
CA ILE A 448 15.15 20.93 -22.83
C ILE A 448 16.51 21.57 -22.47
N PRO A 449 17.16 22.30 -23.41
CA PRO A 449 18.52 22.81 -23.24
C PRO A 449 18.72 23.76 -22.06
N THR A 450 17.67 24.39 -21.55
CA THR A 450 17.72 25.28 -20.37
C THR A 450 17.60 24.53 -19.04
N ASN A 451 17.12 23.29 -19.06
CA ASN A 451 16.80 22.48 -17.88
C ASN A 451 17.66 21.20 -17.82
N CYS A 452 18.77 21.16 -18.55
CA CYS A 452 19.71 20.04 -18.60
C CYS A 452 21.13 20.61 -18.79
N PRO A 453 22.02 20.59 -17.80
CA PRO A 453 23.34 21.23 -17.89
C PRO A 453 24.23 20.67 -19.01
N PRO A 454 25.20 21.44 -19.54
CA PRO A 454 26.18 20.93 -20.50
C PRO A 454 26.95 19.71 -19.97
N ALA A 455 27.27 18.78 -20.87
CA ALA A 455 28.00 17.56 -20.56
C ALA A 455 28.90 17.11 -21.71
N ILE A 456 29.91 16.31 -21.38
CA ILE A 456 30.76 15.61 -22.34
C ILE A 456 30.58 14.10 -22.18
N ALA A 457 30.81 13.36 -23.26
CA ALA A 457 30.79 11.91 -23.27
C ALA A 457 32.17 11.38 -23.67
N PHE A 458 32.81 10.58 -22.81
CA PHE A 458 33.97 9.78 -23.17
C PHE A 458 33.52 8.50 -23.89
N SER A 459 34.15 8.20 -25.02
CA SER A 459 33.78 7.10 -25.91
C SER A 459 34.37 5.76 -25.47
N PHE A 460 33.90 4.68 -26.11
CA PHE A 460 34.51 3.36 -25.97
C PHE A 460 35.96 3.29 -26.47
N ASP A 461 36.45 4.29 -27.23
CA ASP A 461 37.86 4.35 -27.62
C ASP A 461 38.79 4.51 -26.41
N LEU A 462 38.39 5.34 -25.42
CA LEU A 462 39.15 5.52 -24.19
C LEU A 462 39.12 4.25 -23.32
N TRP A 463 37.96 3.58 -23.28
CA TRP A 463 37.79 2.29 -22.60
C TRP A 463 38.68 1.21 -23.21
N ASP A 464 38.65 1.04 -24.53
CA ASP A 464 39.47 0.04 -25.21
C ASP A 464 40.96 0.32 -25.05
N ALA A 465 41.37 1.60 -25.15
CA ALA A 465 42.76 1.99 -24.90
C ALA A 465 43.21 1.72 -23.45
N CYS A 466 42.30 1.84 -22.47
CA CYS A 466 42.58 1.47 -21.08
C CYS A 466 42.75 -0.05 -20.93
N LEU A 467 41.87 -0.85 -21.56
CA LEU A 467 41.96 -2.31 -21.51
C LEU A 467 43.18 -2.86 -22.25
N ASP A 468 43.63 -2.21 -23.31
CA ASP A 468 44.74 -2.67 -24.14
C ASP A 468 46.11 -2.25 -23.59
N GLN A 469 46.16 -1.48 -22.49
CA GLN A 469 47.41 -1.13 -21.83
C GLN A 469 48.11 -2.37 -21.26
N THR A 470 49.44 -2.39 -21.31
CA THR A 470 50.26 -3.45 -20.70
C THR A 470 50.47 -3.17 -19.22
N LEU A 471 50.10 -4.14 -18.37
CA LEU A 471 50.32 -4.07 -16.91
C LEU A 471 51.79 -4.39 -16.57
N PRO A 472 52.27 -4.11 -15.34
CA PRO A 472 53.64 -4.44 -14.91
C PRO A 472 54.05 -5.92 -15.08
N GLY A 473 53.09 -6.85 -15.22
CA GLY A 473 53.34 -8.27 -15.50
C GLY A 473 53.50 -8.65 -16.98
N GLY A 474 53.48 -7.70 -17.91
CA GLY A 474 53.71 -7.93 -19.35
C GLY A 474 52.49 -8.37 -20.16
N THR A 475 51.35 -8.66 -19.51
CA THR A 475 50.06 -8.91 -20.17
C THR A 475 49.22 -7.63 -20.24
N THR A 476 48.32 -7.54 -21.23
CA THR A 476 47.34 -6.44 -21.24
C THR A 476 46.31 -6.60 -20.12
N LEU A 477 45.71 -5.50 -19.69
CA LEU A 477 44.61 -5.52 -18.71
C LEU A 477 43.46 -6.42 -19.21
N ARG A 478 43.11 -6.32 -20.50
CA ARG A 478 42.10 -7.15 -21.16
C ARG A 478 42.40 -8.64 -21.03
N ALA A 479 43.64 -9.04 -21.34
CA ALA A 479 44.03 -10.46 -21.32
C ALA A 479 44.02 -11.03 -19.90
N GLU A 480 44.45 -10.24 -18.92
CA GLU A 480 44.44 -10.67 -17.52
C GLU A 480 43.01 -10.81 -16.97
N ILE A 481 42.10 -9.89 -17.32
CA ILE A 481 40.68 -9.98 -16.97
C ILE A 481 40.06 -11.24 -17.60
N ALA A 482 40.25 -11.46 -18.89
CA ALA A 482 39.71 -12.63 -19.60
C ALA A 482 40.20 -13.95 -18.97
N ARG A 483 41.49 -14.03 -18.60
CA ARG A 483 42.07 -15.19 -17.91
C ARG A 483 41.39 -15.45 -16.57
N ARG A 484 41.11 -14.40 -15.79
CA ARG A 484 40.46 -14.51 -14.46
C ARG A 484 38.98 -14.90 -14.56
N LEU A 485 38.28 -14.45 -15.60
CA LEU A 485 36.84 -14.70 -15.78
C LEU A 485 36.50 -15.98 -16.54
N ALA A 486 37.47 -16.62 -17.19
CA ALA A 486 37.28 -17.86 -17.95
C ALA A 486 36.53 -19.00 -17.21
N PRO A 487 36.65 -19.17 -15.88
CA PRO A 487 35.88 -20.19 -15.15
C PRO A 487 34.38 -19.91 -15.00
N TYR A 488 33.91 -18.67 -15.25
CA TYR A 488 32.56 -18.20 -14.87
C TYR A 488 31.65 -17.91 -16.07
N THR A 489 31.57 -18.83 -17.04
CA THR A 489 30.77 -18.64 -18.27
C THR A 489 29.33 -19.15 -18.18
N ASN A 490 28.97 -19.88 -17.12
CA ASN A 490 27.64 -20.48 -16.94
C ASN A 490 26.90 -19.82 -15.77
N TYR A 491 25.57 -19.80 -15.86
CA TYR A 491 24.69 -19.29 -14.80
C TYR A 491 23.93 -20.43 -14.10
N PRO A 492 23.85 -20.44 -12.75
CA PRO A 492 24.61 -19.58 -11.83
C PRO A 492 26.07 -20.04 -11.71
N PRO A 493 27.04 -19.11 -11.62
CA PRO A 493 28.45 -19.45 -11.36
C PRO A 493 28.71 -19.76 -9.88
N ASP A 494 29.91 -20.21 -9.54
CA ASP A 494 30.39 -20.23 -8.15
C ASP A 494 30.53 -18.79 -7.63
N ILE A 495 29.48 -18.30 -6.96
CA ILE A 495 29.36 -16.92 -6.48
C ILE A 495 30.49 -16.55 -5.52
N VAL A 496 30.88 -17.45 -4.61
CA VAL A 496 31.89 -17.17 -3.58
C VAL A 496 33.24 -16.88 -4.24
N SER A 497 33.66 -17.77 -5.15
CA SER A 497 34.91 -17.61 -5.90
C SER A 497 34.84 -16.41 -6.84
N LEU A 498 33.69 -16.19 -7.50
CA LEU A 498 33.48 -15.08 -8.43
C LEU A 498 33.64 -13.71 -7.76
N ARG A 499 33.04 -13.47 -6.60
CA ARG A 499 33.15 -12.17 -5.89
C ARG A 499 34.59 -11.82 -5.56
N THR A 500 35.36 -12.80 -5.10
CA THR A 500 36.80 -12.65 -4.83
C THR A 500 37.56 -12.29 -6.12
N THR A 501 37.27 -12.98 -7.22
CA THR A 501 37.87 -12.69 -8.52
C THR A 501 37.52 -11.29 -9.03
N LEU A 502 36.25 -10.89 -8.95
CA LEU A 502 35.79 -9.58 -9.40
C LEU A 502 36.38 -8.44 -8.56
N ALA A 503 36.50 -8.61 -7.23
CA ALA A 503 37.21 -7.65 -6.37
C ALA A 503 38.66 -7.46 -6.83
N ALA A 504 39.37 -8.56 -7.07
CA ALA A 504 40.75 -8.50 -7.56
C ALA A 504 40.86 -7.89 -8.97
N ILE A 505 39.83 -7.98 -9.81
CA ILE A 505 39.76 -7.28 -11.11
C ILE A 505 39.54 -5.79 -10.92
N ARG A 506 38.64 -5.38 -10.02
CA ARG A 506 38.43 -3.96 -9.69
C ARG A 506 39.72 -3.32 -9.19
N ASP A 507 40.51 -4.04 -8.39
CA ASP A 507 41.84 -3.60 -7.93
C ASP A 507 42.84 -3.40 -9.07
N LEU A 508 42.72 -4.13 -10.18
CA LEU A 508 43.56 -3.87 -11.35
C LEU A 508 43.30 -2.48 -11.92
N PHE A 509 42.04 -2.02 -11.96
CA PHE A 509 41.69 -0.68 -12.44
C PHE A 509 42.15 0.42 -11.49
N THR A 510 41.94 0.25 -10.19
CA THR A 510 42.16 1.31 -9.19
C THR A 510 43.61 1.39 -8.72
N HIS A 511 44.31 0.25 -8.60
CA HIS A 511 45.64 0.21 -7.99
C HIS A 511 46.77 -0.08 -8.97
N THR A 512 46.49 -0.73 -10.11
CA THR A 512 47.55 -1.19 -11.04
C THR A 512 47.59 -0.42 -12.35
N ALA A 513 46.45 -0.31 -13.04
CA ALA A 513 46.30 0.42 -14.29
C ALA A 513 46.56 1.92 -14.12
N ARG A 514 47.16 2.58 -15.11
CA ARG A 514 47.41 4.03 -15.09
C ARG A 514 47.21 4.59 -16.50
N PHE A 515 46.43 5.66 -16.62
CA PHE A 515 46.36 6.39 -17.88
C PHE A 515 47.75 6.88 -18.27
N SER A 516 48.14 6.64 -19.53
CA SER A 516 49.38 7.18 -20.09
C SER A 516 49.35 8.72 -20.07
N ALA A 517 50.53 9.37 -20.10
CA ALA A 517 50.62 10.83 -20.14
C ALA A 517 49.81 11.46 -21.30
N ALA A 518 49.76 10.78 -22.45
CA ALA A 518 48.96 11.21 -23.60
C ALA A 518 47.44 11.13 -23.32
N GLN A 519 46.99 10.05 -22.67
CA GLN A 519 45.59 9.90 -22.25
C GLN A 519 45.21 10.92 -21.18
N GLN A 520 46.07 11.12 -20.16
CA GLN A 520 45.86 12.13 -19.12
C GLN A 520 45.68 13.52 -19.71
N ARG A 521 46.57 13.91 -20.64
CA ARG A 521 46.47 15.21 -21.32
C ARG A 521 45.16 15.34 -22.11
N ALA A 522 44.79 14.32 -22.88
CA ALA A 522 43.58 14.35 -23.68
C ALA A 522 42.29 14.38 -22.84
N ILE A 523 42.30 13.70 -21.68
CA ILE A 523 41.20 13.77 -20.70
C ILE A 523 41.08 15.17 -20.11
N ILE A 524 42.19 15.78 -19.66
CA ILE A 524 42.22 17.15 -19.12
C ILE A 524 41.72 18.14 -20.18
N ASP A 525 42.21 18.03 -21.41
CA ASP A 525 41.81 18.92 -22.51
C ASP A 525 40.29 18.80 -22.80
N ALA A 526 39.72 17.58 -22.73
CA ALA A 526 38.28 17.36 -22.88
C ALA A 526 37.45 17.98 -21.73
N LEU A 527 37.99 17.98 -20.50
CA LEU A 527 37.35 18.53 -19.31
C LEU A 527 37.48 20.05 -19.18
N GLY A 528 38.29 20.71 -20.02
CA GLY A 528 38.54 22.15 -19.97
C GLY A 528 37.30 23.04 -20.20
N VAL A 529 36.15 22.44 -20.57
CA VAL A 529 34.85 23.13 -20.65
C VAL A 529 34.18 23.34 -19.29
N PHE A 530 34.63 22.66 -18.25
CA PHE A 530 34.07 22.73 -16.89
C PHE A 530 34.85 23.72 -16.01
N ASN A 531 34.17 24.26 -14.99
CA ASN A 531 34.83 25.06 -13.97
C ASN A 531 35.73 24.16 -13.11
N PRO A 532 37.05 24.36 -13.05
CA PRO A 532 37.96 23.46 -12.36
C PRO A 532 37.74 23.43 -10.83
N ASN A 533 37.17 24.50 -10.25
CA ASN A 533 36.89 24.59 -8.81
C ASN A 533 35.65 23.79 -8.38
N ARG A 534 34.90 23.21 -9.31
CA ARG A 534 33.70 22.42 -9.01
C ARG A 534 33.95 20.97 -9.33
N LYS A 535 33.44 20.08 -8.49
CA LYS A 535 33.43 18.64 -8.73
C LYS A 535 32.74 18.31 -10.07
N ILE A 536 33.31 17.36 -10.80
CA ILE A 536 32.77 16.81 -12.04
C ILE A 536 32.29 15.39 -11.74
N ARG A 537 31.01 15.12 -11.98
CA ARG A 537 30.40 13.80 -11.86
C ARG A 537 30.64 13.00 -13.14
N PHE A 538 31.26 11.84 -12.99
CA PHE A 538 31.49 10.84 -14.02
C PHE A 538 30.49 9.70 -13.84
N ARG A 539 29.52 9.59 -14.76
CA ARG A 539 28.48 8.56 -14.77
C ARG A 539 28.83 7.45 -15.75
N SER A 540 28.83 6.21 -15.26
CA SER A 540 28.93 4.98 -16.08
C SER A 540 27.89 4.98 -17.20
N SER A 541 28.29 4.63 -18.42
CA SER A 541 27.41 4.64 -19.59
C SER A 541 27.76 3.45 -20.50
N THR A 542 27.05 2.32 -20.37
CA THR A 542 27.31 1.11 -21.18
C THR A 542 26.40 1.02 -22.40
N ASN A 543 26.76 0.24 -23.43
CA ASN A 543 25.90 0.02 -24.60
C ASN A 543 24.85 -1.09 -24.42
N VAL A 544 24.83 -1.76 -23.27
CA VAL A 544 23.87 -2.83 -22.95
C VAL A 544 22.69 -2.30 -22.11
N GLU A 545 22.82 -1.12 -21.50
CA GLU A 545 21.83 -0.51 -20.60
C GLU A 545 20.89 0.50 -21.28
N ASP A 546 19.93 1.04 -20.50
CA ASP A 546 18.97 2.07 -20.88
C ASP A 546 18.17 1.75 -22.17
N SER A 547 17.79 0.48 -22.34
CA SER A 547 16.94 -0.02 -23.42
C SER A 547 15.61 -0.57 -22.89
N GLU A 548 14.64 -0.79 -23.80
CA GLU A 548 13.34 -1.38 -23.45
C GLU A 548 13.40 -2.85 -23.03
N HIS A 549 14.55 -3.50 -23.19
CA HIS A 549 14.77 -4.89 -22.83
C HIS A 549 15.70 -5.05 -21.63
N PHE A 550 16.51 -4.03 -21.33
CA PHE A 550 17.45 -4.04 -20.21
C PHE A 550 17.81 -2.59 -19.82
N THR A 551 17.45 -2.21 -18.59
CA THR A 551 17.70 -0.85 -18.09
C THR A 551 19.13 -0.68 -17.55
N GLY A 552 19.71 -1.74 -16.99
CA GLY A 552 21.02 -1.72 -16.31
C GLY A 552 21.11 -0.75 -15.12
N ALA A 553 19.97 -0.25 -14.62
CA ALA A 553 19.94 0.71 -13.52
C ALA A 553 20.47 0.08 -12.22
N GLY A 554 21.30 0.84 -11.49
CA GLY A 554 21.89 0.39 -10.22
C GLY A 554 23.06 -0.61 -10.34
N LEU A 555 23.41 -1.08 -11.54
CA LEU A 555 24.50 -2.05 -11.73
C LEU A 555 25.90 -1.43 -11.63
N TYR A 556 26.02 -0.16 -12.03
CA TYR A 556 27.31 0.51 -12.22
C TYR A 556 27.38 1.79 -11.41
N ASP A 557 28.52 2.02 -10.79
CA ASP A 557 28.76 3.20 -9.94
C ASP A 557 29.13 4.45 -10.74
N SER A 558 28.89 5.61 -10.12
CA SER A 558 29.29 6.92 -10.63
C SER A 558 30.08 7.66 -9.56
N PHE A 559 31.14 8.37 -9.95
CA PHE A 559 32.06 9.02 -9.03
C PHE A 559 32.24 10.49 -9.38
N SER A 560 32.44 11.34 -8.37
CA SER A 560 32.84 12.73 -8.59
C SER A 560 34.36 12.86 -8.48
N GLY A 561 34.95 13.72 -9.30
CA GLY A 561 36.37 14.06 -9.25
C GLY A 561 36.60 15.57 -9.28
N CYS A 562 37.68 16.03 -8.65
CA CYS A 562 38.15 17.41 -8.69
C CYS A 562 39.22 17.55 -9.78
N LEU A 563 39.04 18.50 -10.69
CA LEU A 563 40.01 18.73 -11.77
C LEU A 563 41.29 19.40 -11.26
N LEU A 564 41.21 20.23 -10.21
CA LEU A 564 42.37 20.92 -9.64
C LEU A 564 43.37 19.96 -9.00
N ASP A 565 42.90 18.90 -8.34
CA ASP A 565 43.76 17.86 -7.73
C ASP A 565 44.63 17.11 -8.76
N ASP A 566 44.30 17.17 -10.06
CA ASP A 566 45.13 16.59 -11.13
C ASP A 566 45.92 17.68 -11.92
N LEU A 567 45.80 18.95 -11.51
CA LEU A 567 46.45 20.11 -12.13
C LEU A 567 47.46 20.81 -11.22
N ASP A 568 47.42 20.56 -9.92
CA ASP A 568 48.40 21.07 -8.98
C ASP A 568 49.67 20.18 -8.96
N SER A 569 50.62 20.52 -8.08
CA SER A 569 51.99 19.97 -8.11
C SER A 569 52.25 18.97 -7.00
N ASP A 570 51.21 18.47 -6.34
CA ASP A 570 51.34 17.46 -5.31
C ASP A 570 50.35 16.31 -5.53
N THR A 571 50.33 15.40 -4.57
CA THR A 571 49.41 14.25 -4.56
C THR A 571 48.81 14.06 -3.15
N THR A 572 48.73 15.15 -2.38
CA THR A 572 48.46 15.19 -0.95
C THR A 572 47.24 16.06 -0.69
N GLY A 573 46.21 15.48 -0.07
CA GLY A 573 44.99 16.24 0.21
C GLY A 573 45.16 17.36 1.24
N PRO A 574 44.07 18.11 1.52
CA PRO A 574 42.70 17.79 1.16
C PRO A 574 42.35 18.09 -0.30
N SER A 575 41.24 17.54 -0.80
CA SER A 575 40.75 17.85 -2.16
C SER A 575 40.46 19.35 -2.31
N GLN A 576 40.91 19.95 -3.41
CA GLN A 576 40.73 21.39 -3.69
C GLN A 576 39.25 21.77 -3.88
N CYS A 577 38.45 20.82 -4.36
CA CYS A 577 37.01 21.02 -4.57
C CYS A 577 36.17 20.62 -3.34
N ASP A 578 36.79 20.04 -2.30
CA ASP A 578 36.14 19.67 -1.04
C ASP A 578 37.16 19.54 0.10
N PRO A 579 37.37 20.63 0.87
CA PRO A 579 38.32 20.63 1.97
C PRO A 579 38.01 19.63 3.10
N ALA A 580 36.80 19.06 3.14
CA ALA A 580 36.45 18.02 4.13
C ALA A 580 36.99 16.63 3.74
N GLU A 581 37.35 16.42 2.48
CA GLU A 581 37.99 15.19 2.00
C GLU A 581 39.51 15.28 2.24
N PRO A 582 40.09 14.45 3.13
CA PRO A 582 41.49 14.59 3.53
C PRO A 582 42.48 14.13 2.45
N ASP A 583 42.02 13.37 1.47
CA ASP A 583 42.81 12.91 0.33
C ASP A 583 42.36 13.66 -0.93
N GLU A 584 43.27 13.80 -1.89
CA GLU A 584 42.89 14.19 -3.25
C GLU A 584 41.87 13.24 -3.86
N ARG A 585 40.96 13.83 -4.64
CA ARG A 585 39.87 13.17 -5.34
C ARG A 585 39.92 13.52 -6.83
N GLY A 586 41.09 13.38 -7.46
CA GLY A 586 41.30 13.66 -8.90
C GLY A 586 40.31 12.99 -9.87
N VAL A 587 40.16 13.59 -11.06
CA VAL A 587 39.33 13.11 -12.18
C VAL A 587 39.83 11.79 -12.76
N PHE A 588 41.16 11.52 -12.76
CA PHE A 588 41.67 10.22 -13.23
C PHE A 588 41.23 9.07 -12.33
N ARG A 589 41.32 9.27 -11.00
CA ARG A 589 40.83 8.33 -10.00
C ARG A 589 39.32 8.08 -10.18
N ALA A 590 38.54 9.13 -10.40
CA ALA A 590 37.10 9.00 -10.62
C ALA A 590 36.79 8.16 -11.87
N LEU A 591 37.44 8.44 -13.01
CA LEU A 591 37.29 7.66 -14.25
C LEU A 591 37.67 6.18 -14.08
N GLN A 592 38.79 5.89 -13.41
CA GLN A 592 39.21 4.50 -13.17
C GLN A 592 38.22 3.73 -12.28
N LYS A 593 37.63 4.39 -11.28
CA LYS A 593 36.58 3.79 -10.46
C LYS A 593 35.30 3.52 -11.25
N VAL A 594 34.93 4.40 -12.18
CA VAL A 594 33.81 4.13 -13.13
C VAL A 594 34.12 2.92 -14.02
N TYR A 595 35.35 2.78 -14.50
CA TYR A 595 35.76 1.60 -15.28
C TYR A 595 35.79 0.31 -14.45
N ALA A 596 36.23 0.38 -13.20
CA ALA A 596 36.18 -0.75 -12.27
C ALA A 596 34.75 -1.24 -12.05
N SER A 597 33.77 -0.31 -11.97
CA SER A 597 32.37 -0.67 -11.70
C SER A 597 31.72 -1.50 -12.81
N PHE A 598 32.29 -1.55 -14.01
CA PHE A 598 31.88 -2.50 -15.06
C PHE A 598 31.91 -3.95 -14.56
N TYR A 599 32.81 -4.25 -13.62
CA TYR A 599 33.01 -5.55 -12.97
C TYR A 599 32.44 -5.60 -11.55
N ASN A 600 31.43 -4.79 -11.24
CA ASN A 600 30.62 -4.98 -10.02
C ASN A 600 29.95 -6.36 -10.06
N ASP A 601 29.71 -6.93 -8.87
CA ASP A 601 29.25 -8.31 -8.71
C ASP A 601 27.94 -8.55 -9.48
N ASP A 602 26.91 -7.72 -9.25
CA ASP A 602 25.61 -7.82 -9.92
C ASP A 602 25.69 -7.48 -11.41
N ALA A 603 26.55 -6.53 -11.79
CA ALA A 603 26.74 -6.14 -13.19
C ALA A 603 27.27 -7.31 -14.04
N PHE A 604 28.25 -8.04 -13.51
CA PHE A 604 28.79 -9.22 -14.17
C PHE A 604 27.81 -10.38 -14.17
N LEU A 605 27.15 -10.65 -13.03
CA LEU A 605 26.15 -11.72 -12.91
C LEU A 605 25.02 -11.57 -13.93
N GLU A 606 24.51 -10.36 -14.13
CA GLU A 606 23.45 -10.11 -15.12
C GLU A 606 23.92 -10.30 -16.56
N ARG A 607 25.15 -9.89 -16.88
CA ARG A 607 25.72 -10.17 -18.21
C ARG A 607 25.83 -11.67 -18.46
N VAL A 608 26.30 -12.46 -17.48
CA VAL A 608 26.37 -13.93 -17.61
C VAL A 608 24.97 -14.53 -17.70
N ARG A 609 24.04 -14.09 -16.85
CA ARG A 609 22.63 -14.52 -16.84
C ARG A 609 21.96 -14.36 -18.19
N HIS A 610 22.21 -13.25 -18.88
CA HIS A 610 21.66 -12.95 -20.19
C HIS A 610 22.55 -13.40 -21.37
N SER A 611 23.62 -14.16 -21.10
CA SER A 611 24.59 -14.62 -22.11
C SER A 611 25.16 -13.49 -22.98
N VAL A 612 25.45 -12.35 -22.35
CA VAL A 612 26.03 -11.18 -23.01
C VAL A 612 27.50 -11.45 -23.35
N ASP A 613 27.84 -11.24 -24.62
CA ASP A 613 29.21 -11.31 -25.11
C ASP A 613 29.99 -10.05 -24.72
N GLU A 614 30.84 -10.14 -23.70
CA GLU A 614 31.61 -9.00 -23.18
C GLU A 614 32.51 -8.34 -24.24
N ALA A 615 32.92 -9.04 -25.30
CA ALA A 615 33.72 -8.44 -26.37
C ALA A 615 32.94 -7.36 -27.16
N LYS A 616 31.61 -7.40 -27.11
CA LYS A 616 30.71 -6.46 -27.78
C LYS A 616 30.25 -5.33 -26.85
N VAL A 617 30.67 -5.32 -25.59
CA VAL A 617 30.22 -4.35 -24.58
C VAL A 617 31.38 -3.45 -24.15
N GLY A 618 31.09 -2.19 -23.83
CA GLY A 618 32.07 -1.25 -23.30
C GLY A 618 31.48 -0.31 -22.25
N MET A 619 32.36 0.40 -21.55
CA MET A 619 32.01 1.44 -20.59
C MET A 619 32.42 2.82 -21.14
N GLY A 620 31.46 3.58 -21.65
CA GLY A 620 31.60 5.00 -21.90
C GLY A 620 31.38 5.76 -20.60
N VAL A 621 31.63 7.07 -20.60
CA VAL A 621 31.44 7.89 -19.40
C VAL A 621 30.79 9.22 -19.75
N LEU A 622 29.66 9.51 -19.14
CA LEU A 622 29.02 10.82 -19.19
C LEU A 622 29.60 11.70 -18.07
N ALA A 623 30.17 12.85 -18.40
CA ALA A 623 30.71 13.80 -17.44
C ALA A 623 29.95 15.13 -17.46
N HIS A 624 29.51 15.59 -16.29
CA HIS A 624 28.84 16.87 -16.06
C HIS A 624 29.17 17.38 -14.65
N HIS A 625 28.89 18.65 -14.30
CA HIS A 625 29.07 19.12 -12.92
C HIS A 625 28.19 18.36 -11.93
N SER A 626 28.71 18.04 -10.75
CA SER A 626 27.89 17.47 -9.67
C SER A 626 26.91 18.51 -9.12
N PHE A 627 25.86 18.02 -8.46
CA PHE A 627 24.93 18.83 -7.68
C PHE A 627 25.36 18.70 -6.21
N PRO A 628 25.87 19.77 -5.57
CA PRO A 628 26.20 19.76 -4.15
C PRO A 628 24.94 19.63 -3.30
N ASP A 629 25.03 18.91 -2.18
CA ASP A 629 23.88 18.60 -1.33
C ASP A 629 23.21 19.88 -0.79
N GLU A 630 23.99 20.92 -0.50
CA GLU A 630 23.53 22.23 -0.06
C GLU A 630 22.79 23.04 -1.14
N GLU A 631 22.95 22.68 -2.42
CA GLU A 631 22.28 23.31 -3.55
C GLU A 631 21.00 22.54 -3.97
N GLU A 632 20.83 21.27 -3.57
CA GLU A 632 19.64 20.48 -3.88
C GLU A 632 18.48 20.89 -2.96
N LEU A 633 17.45 21.55 -3.49
CA LEU A 633 16.22 21.91 -2.75
C LEU A 633 15.24 20.73 -2.70
N ALA A 634 15.19 19.94 -3.77
CA ALA A 634 14.46 18.69 -3.83
C ALA A 634 15.00 17.82 -4.97
N ASN A 635 15.09 16.51 -4.76
CA ASN A 635 15.48 15.58 -5.81
C ASN A 635 14.39 14.53 -6.03
N GLY A 636 14.42 13.86 -7.18
CA GLY A 636 13.45 12.82 -7.44
C GLY A 636 13.64 12.07 -8.74
N VAL A 637 12.74 11.11 -8.93
CA VAL A 637 12.59 10.38 -10.18
C VAL A 637 11.15 10.42 -10.65
N ALA A 638 10.93 10.25 -11.95
CA ALA A 638 9.58 10.26 -12.51
C ALA A 638 9.41 9.20 -13.58
N THR A 639 8.24 8.56 -13.61
CA THR A 639 7.81 7.71 -14.71
C THR A 639 6.83 8.49 -15.60
N LEU A 640 6.95 8.30 -16.91
CA LEU A 640 6.05 8.85 -17.92
C LEU A 640 5.61 7.73 -18.84
N ARG A 641 4.31 7.43 -18.85
CA ARG A 641 3.65 6.77 -19.97
C ARG A 641 3.34 7.81 -21.04
N TYR A 642 3.80 7.56 -22.25
CA TYR A 642 3.44 8.32 -23.44
C TYR A 642 2.59 7.44 -24.36
N ALA A 643 1.39 7.89 -24.69
CA ALA A 643 0.50 7.18 -25.61
C ALA A 643 -0.08 8.13 -26.66
N LEU A 644 -0.06 7.69 -27.92
CA LEU A 644 -0.74 8.33 -29.03
C LEU A 644 -1.91 7.47 -29.47
N THR A 645 -3.13 7.98 -29.35
CA THR A 645 -4.34 7.27 -29.78
C THR A 645 -4.35 7.08 -31.30
N SER A 646 -5.24 6.20 -31.79
CA SER A 646 -5.49 6.04 -33.24
C SER A 646 -5.97 7.32 -33.92
N THR A 647 -6.51 8.28 -33.16
CA THR A 647 -6.94 9.60 -33.62
C THR A 647 -5.84 10.67 -33.53
N GLY A 648 -4.62 10.30 -33.13
CA GLY A 648 -3.49 11.22 -33.00
C GLY A 648 -3.51 12.08 -31.74
N ILE A 649 -4.33 11.72 -30.74
CA ILE A 649 -4.37 12.42 -29.46
C ILE A 649 -3.25 11.90 -28.56
N GLU A 650 -2.42 12.82 -28.07
CA GLU A 650 -1.43 12.53 -27.04
C GLU A 650 -2.09 12.43 -25.67
N ILE A 651 -1.74 11.37 -24.96
CA ILE A 651 -2.09 11.15 -23.55
C ILE A 651 -0.79 10.84 -22.83
N THR A 652 -0.53 11.59 -21.75
CA THR A 652 0.60 11.36 -20.87
C THR A 652 0.12 11.14 -19.44
N SER A 653 0.67 10.14 -18.78
CA SER A 653 0.39 9.87 -17.37
C SER A 653 1.60 9.28 -16.67
N GLY A 654 1.63 9.25 -15.35
CA GLY A 654 2.74 8.68 -14.60
C GLY A 654 2.84 9.20 -13.19
N GLU A 655 4.03 9.10 -12.60
CA GLU A 655 4.28 9.46 -11.20
C GLU A 655 5.58 10.23 -11.04
N LEU A 656 5.61 11.20 -10.11
CA LEU A 656 6.81 11.82 -9.60
C LEU A 656 7.02 11.36 -8.17
N VAL A 657 8.25 10.93 -7.87
CA VAL A 657 8.66 10.57 -6.52
C VAL A 657 9.76 11.54 -6.08
N SER A 658 9.51 12.30 -5.02
CA SER A 658 10.33 13.45 -4.61
C SER A 658 10.74 13.38 -3.14
N GLN A 659 11.94 13.86 -2.80
CA GLN A 659 12.37 14.17 -1.44
C GLN A 659 12.87 15.61 -1.33
N PRO A 660 12.71 16.26 -0.17
CA PRO A 660 13.31 17.56 0.08
C PRO A 660 14.83 17.41 0.29
N GLY A 661 15.58 18.43 -0.12
CA GLY A 661 17.02 18.42 0.01
C GLY A 661 17.72 17.41 -0.92
N ALA A 662 18.91 16.97 -0.50
CA ALA A 662 19.68 15.89 -1.10
C ALA A 662 19.30 14.48 -0.57
N ALA A 663 18.26 14.36 0.27
CA ALA A 663 17.83 13.09 0.81
C ALA A 663 17.45 12.13 -0.34
N SER A 664 18.09 10.97 -0.41
CA SER A 664 18.03 10.14 -1.60
C SER A 664 16.64 9.50 -1.79
N VAL A 665 16.05 9.68 -2.98
CA VAL A 665 14.86 8.92 -3.42
C VAL A 665 15.26 7.51 -3.89
N THR A 666 16.42 7.44 -4.55
CA THR A 666 16.89 6.23 -5.22
C THR A 666 17.59 5.29 -4.22
N ASN A 667 18.23 5.78 -3.17
CA ASN A 667 18.86 4.98 -2.11
C ASN A 667 18.49 5.51 -0.72
N PRO A 668 17.22 5.37 -0.30
CA PRO A 668 16.81 5.83 1.03
C PRO A 668 17.54 5.02 2.11
N ASP A 669 17.92 5.68 3.20
CA ASP A 669 18.51 5.05 4.39
C ASP A 669 17.50 4.24 5.23
N GLY A 670 16.26 4.12 4.75
CA GLY A 670 15.15 3.46 5.41
C GLY A 670 14.40 4.33 6.43
N SER A 671 14.92 5.52 6.76
CA SER A 671 14.28 6.45 7.70
C SER A 671 13.31 7.42 7.03
N ALA A 672 13.49 7.65 5.73
CA ALA A 672 12.76 8.65 4.96
C ALA A 672 11.87 8.04 3.88
N ILE A 673 10.60 8.44 3.86
CA ILE A 673 9.60 8.09 2.84
C ILE A 673 9.48 9.29 1.89
N PRO A 674 9.55 9.11 0.56
CA PRO A 674 9.41 10.18 -0.41
C PRO A 674 7.93 10.56 -0.59
N GLU A 675 7.68 11.73 -1.15
CA GLU A 675 6.36 12.08 -1.66
C GLU A 675 6.14 11.43 -3.03
N VAL A 676 4.93 10.93 -3.30
CA VAL A 676 4.53 10.43 -4.62
C VAL A 676 3.33 11.23 -5.11
N VAL A 677 3.46 11.78 -6.32
CA VAL A 677 2.40 12.52 -7.00
C VAL A 677 2.15 11.84 -8.34
N SER A 678 0.96 11.28 -8.52
CA SER A 678 0.50 10.80 -9.82
C SER A 678 -0.03 11.96 -10.66
N PHE A 679 0.09 11.82 -11.97
CA PHE A 679 -0.45 12.76 -12.93
C PHE A 679 -1.11 12.07 -14.10
N ASP A 680 -2.20 12.67 -14.57
CA ASP A 680 -2.88 12.32 -15.80
C ASP A 680 -3.10 13.58 -16.63
N ARG A 681 -2.68 13.53 -17.88
CA ARG A 681 -2.83 14.62 -18.84
C ARG A 681 -3.38 14.09 -20.17
N SER A 682 -4.51 14.67 -20.54
CA SER A 682 -5.12 14.59 -21.87
C SER A 682 -5.47 16.00 -22.35
N PRO A 683 -5.87 16.20 -23.62
CA PRO A 683 -6.28 17.51 -24.11
C PRO A 683 -7.47 18.13 -23.35
N PHE A 684 -8.28 17.30 -22.69
CA PHE A 684 -9.53 17.72 -22.04
C PHE A 684 -9.42 17.80 -20.52
N ASN A 685 -8.48 17.06 -19.92
CA ASN A 685 -8.37 16.88 -18.48
C ASN A 685 -6.90 16.81 -18.04
N GLN A 686 -6.58 17.49 -16.94
CA GLN A 686 -5.27 17.49 -16.30
C GLN A 686 -5.48 17.43 -14.79
N TYR A 687 -4.96 16.38 -14.14
CA TYR A 687 -5.08 16.18 -12.70
C TYR A 687 -3.74 15.79 -12.11
N LEU A 688 -3.50 16.29 -10.90
CA LEU A 688 -2.47 15.79 -9.99
C LEU A 688 -3.16 15.13 -8.82
N THR A 689 -2.61 14.05 -8.31
CA THR A 689 -3.07 13.43 -7.08
C THR A 689 -1.86 13.02 -6.28
N ARG A 690 -1.73 13.54 -5.06
CA ARG A 690 -0.70 13.07 -4.14
C ARG A 690 -1.16 11.74 -3.56
N THR A 691 -0.53 10.67 -4.00
CA THR A 691 -0.83 9.30 -3.54
C THR A 691 -0.04 8.95 -2.28
N GLN A 692 1.08 9.60 -2.03
CA GLN A 692 1.90 9.37 -0.84
C GLN A 692 2.62 10.65 -0.40
N ARG A 693 2.75 10.83 0.91
CA ARG A 693 3.39 12.00 1.54
C ARG A 693 4.84 11.69 1.91
N SER A 694 5.72 12.69 1.81
CA SER A 694 7.07 12.56 2.35
C SER A 694 7.05 12.59 3.88
N SER A 695 7.79 11.69 4.52
CA SER A 695 7.99 11.71 5.98
C SER A 695 8.86 12.88 6.43
N LEU A 696 9.59 13.52 5.50
CA LEU A 696 10.44 14.69 5.76
C LEU A 696 9.69 16.02 5.64
N VAL A 697 8.41 16.00 5.24
CA VAL A 697 7.56 17.19 5.20
C VAL A 697 6.66 17.20 6.45
N PRO A 698 6.75 18.18 7.37
CA PRO A 698 5.92 18.23 8.59
C PRO A 698 4.43 18.27 8.28
N LEU A 699 3.56 17.60 9.06
CA LEU A 699 2.10 17.60 8.83
C LEU A 699 1.52 19.02 8.75
N GLY A 700 0.82 19.30 7.64
CA GLY A 700 0.35 20.65 7.26
C GLY A 700 1.37 21.54 6.55
N GLY A 701 2.60 21.08 6.37
CA GLY A 701 3.71 21.78 5.69
C GLY A 701 3.64 21.80 4.16
N GLY A 702 2.55 21.35 3.54
CA GLY A 702 2.39 21.34 2.09
C GLY A 702 2.98 20.10 1.41
N TYR A 703 3.85 20.32 0.42
CA TYR A 703 4.40 19.35 -0.53
C TYR A 703 5.93 19.50 -0.61
N VAL A 704 6.64 18.53 -1.18
CA VAL A 704 8.11 18.60 -1.33
C VAL A 704 8.54 19.76 -2.21
N MET A 705 7.78 20.04 -3.26
CA MET A 705 8.00 21.16 -4.18
C MET A 705 6.80 22.12 -4.16
N GLY A 706 6.93 23.27 -4.81
CA GLY A 706 5.90 24.31 -4.92
C GLY A 706 4.65 23.80 -5.63
N TRP A 707 3.63 23.46 -4.85
CA TRP A 707 2.36 22.93 -5.34
C TRP A 707 1.44 24.02 -5.92
N GLN A 708 0.77 23.83 -7.06
CA GLN A 708 0.91 22.75 -8.05
C GLN A 708 1.94 23.07 -9.15
N GLY A 709 2.47 24.29 -9.16
CA GLY A 709 3.19 24.85 -10.29
C GLY A 709 4.46 24.09 -10.69
N GLU A 710 5.27 23.67 -9.72
CA GLU A 710 6.55 23.02 -9.99
C GLU A 710 6.37 21.57 -10.49
N TYR A 711 5.38 20.85 -9.98
CA TYR A 711 5.03 19.51 -10.49
C TYR A 711 4.59 19.58 -11.95
N TRP A 712 3.69 20.51 -12.29
CA TRP A 712 3.29 20.72 -13.68
C TRP A 712 4.43 21.18 -14.58
N ALA A 713 5.38 21.95 -14.06
CA ALA A 713 6.55 22.37 -14.80
C ALA A 713 7.45 21.17 -15.16
N PHE A 714 7.73 20.27 -14.22
CA PHE A 714 8.46 19.03 -14.51
C PHE A 714 7.72 18.14 -15.51
N MET A 715 6.40 17.96 -15.35
CA MET A 715 5.61 17.16 -16.29
C MET A 715 5.70 17.70 -17.72
N ARG A 716 5.68 19.03 -17.90
CA ARG A 716 5.88 19.64 -19.22
C ARG A 716 7.27 19.34 -19.79
N LEU A 717 8.31 19.34 -18.96
CA LEU A 717 9.65 18.93 -19.38
C LEU A 717 9.66 17.46 -19.81
N PHE A 718 9.04 16.56 -19.03
CA PHE A 718 8.97 15.13 -19.35
C PHE A 718 8.17 14.86 -20.63
N THR A 719 7.00 15.50 -20.81
CA THR A 719 6.23 15.42 -22.06
C THR A 719 7.05 15.91 -23.25
N THR A 720 7.77 17.04 -23.11
CA THR A 720 8.65 17.58 -24.17
C THR A 720 9.75 16.58 -24.57
N VAL A 721 10.34 15.90 -23.57
CA VAL A 721 11.32 14.83 -23.83
C VAL A 721 10.65 13.62 -24.48
N GLY A 722 9.45 13.24 -24.06
CA GLY A 722 8.63 12.18 -24.66
C GLY A 722 8.33 12.45 -26.14
N ASP A 723 7.95 13.67 -26.49
CA ASP A 723 7.75 14.09 -27.88
C ASP A 723 9.03 13.97 -28.71
N SER A 724 10.15 14.44 -28.16
CA SER A 724 11.45 14.33 -28.82
C SER A 724 11.86 12.87 -29.00
N PHE A 725 11.58 12.00 -28.02
CA PHE A 725 11.81 10.56 -28.13
C PHE A 725 10.94 9.95 -29.24
N HIS A 726 9.65 10.30 -29.32
CA HIS A 726 8.75 9.84 -30.37
C HIS A 726 9.23 10.26 -31.77
N GLN A 727 9.84 11.44 -31.91
CA GLN A 727 10.42 11.88 -33.19
C GLN A 727 11.57 10.97 -33.66
N PHE A 728 12.38 10.43 -32.75
CA PHE A 728 13.42 9.44 -33.09
C PHE A 728 12.83 8.06 -33.39
N TYR A 729 11.69 7.72 -32.77
CA TYR A 729 11.04 6.42 -32.89
C TYR A 729 9.56 6.57 -33.30
N PRO A 730 9.25 7.05 -34.52
CA PRO A 730 7.88 7.41 -34.92
C PRO A 730 6.90 6.23 -34.97
N ALA A 731 7.42 5.00 -35.03
CA ALA A 731 6.64 3.77 -34.94
C ALA A 731 6.17 3.45 -33.51
N LYS A 732 6.85 3.97 -32.46
CA LYS A 732 6.50 3.73 -31.06
C LYS A 732 5.37 4.67 -30.64
N LYS A 733 4.14 4.15 -30.60
CA LYS A 733 2.92 4.91 -30.24
C LYS A 733 2.51 4.76 -28.77
N ASN A 734 3.11 3.81 -28.06
CA ASN A 734 2.96 3.64 -26.62
C ASN A 734 4.33 3.26 -26.06
N PHE A 735 4.83 3.99 -25.08
CA PHE A 735 6.11 3.71 -24.43
C PHE A 735 6.19 4.36 -23.06
N TYR A 736 7.15 3.90 -22.25
CA TYR A 736 7.40 4.41 -20.92
C TYR A 736 8.81 4.96 -20.83
N LEU A 737 8.96 6.14 -20.22
CA LEU A 737 10.23 6.77 -19.91
C LEU A 737 10.38 6.91 -18.39
N ASP A 738 11.60 6.74 -17.92
CA ASP A 738 12.02 7.02 -16.55
C ASP A 738 12.99 8.20 -16.55
N PHE A 739 12.85 9.09 -15.58
CA PHE A 739 13.59 10.34 -15.45
C PHE A 739 14.23 10.46 -14.07
N GLU A 740 15.45 10.97 -14.01
CA GLU A 740 16.02 11.56 -12.78
C GLU A 740 15.94 13.09 -12.90
N TYR A 741 15.48 13.76 -11.85
CA TYR A 741 15.39 15.22 -11.82
C TYR A 741 15.89 15.80 -10.48
N ASN A 742 16.11 17.11 -10.48
CA ASN A 742 16.52 17.90 -9.33
C ASN A 742 15.90 19.30 -9.41
N LYS A 743 15.50 19.86 -8.28
CA LYS A 743 15.25 21.28 -8.09
C LYS A 743 16.47 21.85 -7.38
N ASP A 744 17.29 22.54 -8.15
CA ASP A 744 18.54 23.13 -7.71
C ASP A 744 18.35 24.62 -7.37
N ALA A 745 19.01 25.10 -6.31
CA ALA A 745 18.90 26.48 -5.85
C ALA A 745 19.41 27.51 -6.89
N ASN A 746 20.36 27.11 -7.74
CA ASN A 746 21.00 27.97 -8.73
C ASN A 746 20.50 27.72 -10.16
N LEU A 747 20.16 26.47 -10.48
CA LEU A 747 19.76 26.03 -11.83
C LEU A 747 18.24 25.88 -12.00
N GLY A 748 17.47 25.92 -10.90
CA GLY A 748 16.03 25.69 -10.93
C GLY A 748 15.68 24.22 -11.23
N LEU A 749 14.71 23.99 -12.12
CA LEU A 749 14.26 22.63 -12.45
C LEU A 749 15.21 21.98 -13.45
N VAL A 750 15.83 20.86 -13.08
CA VAL A 750 16.84 20.16 -13.87
C VAL A 750 16.45 18.71 -14.09
N VAL A 751 16.56 18.22 -15.32
CA VAL A 751 16.46 16.79 -15.67
C VAL A 751 17.87 16.25 -15.91
N LYS A 752 18.26 15.28 -15.09
CA LYS A 752 19.62 14.71 -15.01
C LYS A 752 19.77 13.47 -15.89
N GLN A 753 18.69 12.73 -16.12
CA GLN A 753 18.70 11.51 -16.92
C GLN A 753 17.33 11.22 -17.51
N VAL A 754 17.30 10.53 -18.65
CA VAL A 754 16.12 9.86 -19.21
C VAL A 754 16.52 8.49 -19.75
N ARG A 755 15.64 7.51 -19.62
CA ARG A 755 15.79 6.18 -20.24
C ARG A 755 14.42 5.61 -20.61
N GLN A 756 14.37 4.73 -21.61
CA GLN A 756 13.16 3.94 -21.87
C GLN A 756 13.11 2.76 -20.88
N ILE A 757 11.91 2.43 -20.38
CA ILE A 757 11.68 1.24 -19.54
C ILE A 757 10.69 0.27 -20.23
N PRO A 758 10.70 -1.03 -19.89
CA PRO A 758 9.80 -2.01 -20.49
C PRO A 758 8.31 -1.65 -20.33
N ASP A 759 7.49 -1.98 -21.33
CA ASP A 759 6.03 -1.84 -21.23
C ASP A 759 5.46 -2.91 -20.27
N PRO A 760 4.83 -2.53 -19.15
CA PRO A 760 4.23 -3.48 -18.22
C PRO A 760 3.02 -4.24 -18.81
N THR A 761 2.50 -3.83 -19.97
CA THR A 761 1.25 -4.33 -20.59
C THR A 761 1.45 -5.24 -21.82
N THR A 762 2.58 -5.96 -21.90
CA THR A 762 2.85 -6.89 -23.00
C THR A 762 1.65 -7.81 -23.30
N THR A 763 1.35 -8.08 -24.58
CA THR A 763 0.17 -8.87 -24.99
C THR A 763 0.44 -10.36 -25.14
N ASN A 764 1.65 -10.80 -24.78
CA ASN A 764 2.05 -12.20 -24.85
C ASN A 764 1.13 -13.05 -23.96
N ARG A 765 0.62 -14.14 -24.52
CA ARG A 765 -0.25 -15.09 -23.82
C ARG A 765 0.55 -16.30 -23.37
N THR A 766 0.52 -16.57 -22.07
CA THR A 766 1.13 -17.77 -21.46
C THR A 766 0.02 -18.66 -20.92
N VAL A 767 0.09 -19.97 -21.17
CA VAL A 767 -0.83 -20.93 -20.55
C VAL A 767 -0.59 -20.92 -19.04
N ALA A 768 -1.66 -20.77 -18.26
CA ALA A 768 -1.59 -20.71 -16.81
C ALA A 768 -1.30 -22.08 -16.19
N TYR A 769 -0.74 -22.06 -14.98
CA TYR A 769 -0.47 -23.21 -14.12
C TYR A 769 -1.35 -23.09 -12.89
N LEU A 770 -2.26 -24.03 -12.73
CA LEU A 770 -3.10 -24.13 -11.54
C LEU A 770 -2.29 -24.80 -10.44
N ILE A 771 -2.21 -24.14 -9.29
CA ILE A 771 -1.59 -24.67 -8.07
C ILE A 771 -2.67 -24.82 -7.00
N ASP A 772 -2.62 -25.94 -6.28
CA ASP A 772 -3.54 -26.25 -5.19
C ASP A 772 -3.25 -25.34 -4.00
N GLN A 773 -4.33 -24.74 -3.53
CA GLN A 773 -4.38 -23.97 -2.31
C GLN A 773 -5.79 -24.21 -1.77
N PRO A 774 -5.95 -25.07 -0.75
CA PRO A 774 -7.27 -25.50 -0.32
C PRO A 774 -8.14 -24.33 0.12
N THR A 775 -9.35 -24.23 -0.42
CA THR A 775 -10.29 -23.13 -0.14
C THR A 775 -11.64 -23.70 0.23
N THR A 776 -12.20 -23.18 1.32
CA THR A 776 -13.56 -23.49 1.77
C THR A 776 -14.52 -22.45 1.23
N TYR A 777 -15.54 -22.91 0.52
CA TYR A 777 -16.60 -22.10 -0.04
C TYR A 777 -17.90 -22.26 0.77
N CYS A 778 -18.65 -21.17 0.89
CA CYS A 778 -20.03 -21.18 1.36
C CYS A 778 -20.94 -20.46 0.36
N VAL A 779 -22.24 -20.50 0.62
CA VAL A 779 -23.23 -19.76 -0.18
C VAL A 779 -23.07 -18.26 0.05
N LEU A 780 -23.00 -17.49 -1.04
CA LEU A 780 -23.10 -16.03 -0.98
C LEU A 780 -24.53 -15.63 -0.57
N GLN A 781 -24.67 -14.95 0.56
CA GLN A 781 -25.95 -14.48 1.08
C GLN A 781 -26.02 -12.95 0.97
N GLY A 782 -27.08 -12.41 0.33
CA GLY A 782 -27.19 -10.97 0.05
C GLY A 782 -26.91 -10.57 -1.40
N GLY A 783 -27.25 -11.43 -2.37
CA GLY A 783 -27.19 -11.14 -3.81
C GLY A 783 -27.04 -12.38 -4.70
N TYR A 784 -27.66 -12.34 -5.90
CA TYR A 784 -27.77 -13.37 -6.95
C TYR A 784 -29.03 -14.27 -6.89
N SER A 785 -29.23 -15.04 -5.81
CA SER A 785 -30.34 -16.02 -5.70
C SER A 785 -31.34 -15.69 -4.60
N ASP A 786 -32.54 -16.28 -4.65
CA ASP A 786 -33.54 -16.12 -3.61
C ASP A 786 -33.15 -16.86 -2.31
N VAL A 787 -33.73 -16.41 -1.18
CA VAL A 787 -33.39 -16.91 0.16
C VAL A 787 -33.64 -18.42 0.32
N PHE A 788 -34.61 -19.02 -0.39
CA PHE A 788 -34.89 -20.46 -0.27
C PHE A 788 -33.84 -21.30 -0.99
N ALA A 789 -33.40 -20.86 -2.17
CA ALA A 789 -32.27 -21.48 -2.85
C ALA A 789 -31.01 -21.38 -1.96
N ASN A 790 -30.74 -20.21 -1.38
CA ASN A 790 -29.62 -20.01 -0.46
C ASN A 790 -29.69 -20.92 0.77
N HIS A 791 -30.88 -21.14 1.32
CA HIS A 791 -31.08 -21.99 2.50
C HIS A 791 -30.97 -23.49 2.18
N ARG A 792 -31.61 -23.98 1.11
CA ARG A 792 -31.58 -25.40 0.74
C ARG A 792 -30.22 -25.87 0.23
N LEU A 793 -29.51 -25.00 -0.49
CA LEU A 793 -28.16 -25.29 -1.01
C LEU A 793 -27.06 -24.84 -0.05
N LYS A 794 -27.41 -24.41 1.17
CA LYS A 794 -26.44 -24.07 2.19
C LYS A 794 -25.48 -25.23 2.40
N SER A 795 -24.21 -24.93 2.20
CA SER A 795 -23.14 -25.91 2.15
C SER A 795 -21.81 -25.29 2.53
N LEU A 796 -20.91 -26.13 3.06
CA LEU A 796 -19.49 -25.84 3.18
C LEU A 796 -18.78 -26.79 2.21
N LEU A 797 -18.14 -26.23 1.20
CA LEU A 797 -17.48 -26.98 0.15
C LEU A 797 -15.98 -26.66 0.18
N THR A 798 -15.19 -27.55 0.75
CA THR A 798 -13.72 -27.47 0.72
C THR A 798 -13.22 -28.15 -0.54
N LEU A 799 -12.46 -27.44 -1.38
CA LEU A 799 -11.99 -27.93 -2.66
C LEU A 799 -10.47 -27.96 -2.71
N HIS A 800 -9.93 -29.07 -3.22
CA HIS A 800 -8.53 -29.23 -3.60
C HIS A 800 -8.42 -29.36 -5.11
N THR A 801 -7.62 -28.52 -5.74
CA THR A 801 -7.36 -28.59 -7.18
C THR A 801 -6.21 -29.53 -7.50
N ALA A 802 -5.99 -29.78 -8.78
CA ALA A 802 -4.76 -30.40 -9.25
C ALA A 802 -3.65 -29.34 -9.44
N ASN A 803 -2.41 -29.72 -9.12
CA ASN A 803 -1.23 -29.00 -9.60
C ASN A 803 -1.01 -29.36 -11.08
N MET A 804 -1.30 -28.44 -12.00
CA MET A 804 -1.19 -28.71 -13.43
C MET A 804 -1.10 -27.46 -14.30
N ARG A 805 -0.46 -27.60 -15.46
CA ARG A 805 -0.60 -26.66 -16.58
C ARG A 805 -2.02 -26.75 -17.17
N LEU A 806 -2.73 -25.63 -17.33
CA LEU A 806 -4.13 -25.53 -17.75
C LEU A 806 -4.37 -25.72 -19.26
N THR A 807 -3.74 -26.74 -19.85
CA THR A 807 -4.01 -27.16 -21.23
C THR A 807 -5.30 -27.97 -21.32
N ASP A 808 -5.86 -28.08 -22.53
CA ASP A 808 -7.06 -28.91 -22.76
C ASP A 808 -6.82 -30.37 -22.39
N SER A 809 -5.64 -30.92 -22.70
CA SER A 809 -5.28 -32.30 -22.38
C SER A 809 -5.29 -32.59 -20.87
N ASN A 810 -4.89 -31.62 -20.05
CA ASN A 810 -4.80 -31.78 -18.60
C ASN A 810 -6.15 -31.55 -17.91
N ALA A 811 -6.96 -30.61 -18.42
CA ALA A 811 -8.26 -30.27 -17.87
C ALA A 811 -9.34 -31.34 -18.07
N VAL A 812 -9.16 -32.31 -18.98
CA VAL A 812 -10.13 -33.41 -19.23
C VAL A 812 -10.43 -34.22 -17.97
N ARG A 813 -9.52 -34.28 -17.00
CA ARG A 813 -9.71 -34.99 -15.72
C ARG A 813 -10.39 -34.14 -14.64
N GLY A 814 -10.92 -32.97 -14.99
CA GLY A 814 -11.48 -32.00 -14.06
C GLY A 814 -10.40 -31.17 -13.34
N LEU A 815 -10.82 -30.02 -12.79
CA LEU A 815 -9.94 -29.14 -12.01
C LEU A 815 -9.70 -29.67 -10.59
N TYR A 816 -10.74 -30.22 -9.98
CA TYR A 816 -10.74 -30.64 -8.58
C TYR A 816 -10.35 -32.11 -8.44
N ARG A 817 -9.54 -32.42 -7.44
CA ARG A 817 -9.06 -33.78 -7.14
C ARG A 817 -9.76 -34.33 -5.92
N GLU A 818 -9.73 -33.59 -4.82
CA GLU A 818 -10.41 -33.93 -3.57
C GLU A 818 -11.37 -32.82 -3.18
N ALA A 819 -12.44 -33.20 -2.50
CA ALA A 819 -13.39 -32.25 -1.96
C ALA A 819 -14.00 -32.78 -0.68
N THR A 820 -14.43 -31.86 0.19
CA THR A 820 -15.35 -32.16 1.29
C THR A 820 -16.56 -31.25 1.16
N LEU A 821 -17.73 -31.84 0.90
CA LEU A 821 -19.01 -31.15 0.82
C LEU A 821 -19.83 -31.48 2.07
N GLU A 822 -20.06 -30.50 2.91
CA GLU A 822 -21.10 -30.55 3.93
C GLU A 822 -22.34 -29.83 3.43
N TYR A 823 -23.52 -30.44 3.55
CA TYR A 823 -24.77 -29.92 2.99
C TYR A 823 -25.98 -30.34 3.82
N VAL A 824 -27.12 -29.68 3.61
CA VAL A 824 -28.38 -30.01 4.28
C VAL A 824 -29.27 -30.85 3.37
N GLU A 825 -29.73 -31.99 3.88
CA GLU A 825 -30.68 -32.87 3.22
C GLU A 825 -31.70 -33.37 4.24
N ASN A 826 -32.99 -33.14 3.94
CA ASN A 826 -34.12 -33.53 4.80
C ASN A 826 -34.00 -33.05 6.26
N GLY A 827 -33.54 -31.81 6.46
CA GLY A 827 -33.41 -31.20 7.79
C GLY A 827 -32.26 -31.74 8.64
N ALA A 828 -31.30 -32.45 8.03
CA ALA A 828 -30.09 -32.94 8.68
C ALA A 828 -28.85 -32.58 7.86
N ARG A 829 -27.72 -32.35 8.56
CA ARG A 829 -26.42 -32.18 7.91
C ARG A 829 -25.88 -33.53 7.43
N ARG A 830 -25.35 -33.54 6.21
CA ARG A 830 -24.71 -34.67 5.54
C ARG A 830 -23.34 -34.24 5.02
N SER A 831 -22.47 -35.20 4.76
CA SER A 831 -21.13 -34.94 4.24
C SER A 831 -20.74 -35.94 3.15
N LEU A 832 -20.09 -35.45 2.09
CA LEU A 832 -19.29 -36.24 1.16
C LEU A 832 -17.84 -35.79 1.30
N SER A 833 -16.88 -36.71 1.30
CA SER A 833 -15.45 -36.38 1.40
C SER A 833 -14.60 -37.37 0.63
N GLY A 834 -13.41 -36.94 0.20
CA GLY A 834 -12.44 -37.75 -0.55
C GLY A 834 -12.36 -37.37 -2.04
N PRO A 835 -11.83 -38.26 -2.89
CA PRO A 835 -11.69 -38.01 -4.32
C PRO A 835 -13.04 -37.69 -4.97
N MET A 836 -13.13 -36.56 -5.67
CA MET A 836 -14.41 -36.11 -6.22
C MET A 836 -14.95 -37.06 -7.30
N ASN A 837 -14.06 -37.75 -8.01
CA ASN A 837 -14.42 -38.76 -9.01
C ASN A 837 -14.97 -40.07 -8.42
N SER A 838 -14.88 -40.28 -7.10
CA SER A 838 -15.48 -41.43 -6.42
C SER A 838 -16.86 -41.13 -5.85
N TRP A 839 -17.35 -39.89 -5.97
CA TRP A 839 -18.69 -39.53 -5.50
C TRP A 839 -19.78 -40.18 -6.37
N PRO A 840 -20.99 -40.44 -5.83
CA PRO A 840 -22.08 -41.02 -6.62
C PRO A 840 -22.40 -40.15 -7.85
N GLY A 841 -22.51 -40.77 -9.02
CA GLY A 841 -22.83 -40.06 -10.26
C GLY A 841 -21.76 -39.04 -10.71
N ALA A 842 -20.53 -39.14 -10.18
CA ALA A 842 -19.48 -38.16 -10.45
C ALA A 842 -19.07 -38.12 -11.94
N SER A 843 -19.00 -36.91 -12.50
CA SER A 843 -18.41 -36.68 -13.83
C SER A 843 -17.97 -35.22 -13.98
N ASN A 844 -17.19 -34.92 -15.02
CA ASN A 844 -16.77 -33.55 -15.33
C ASN A 844 -16.89 -33.25 -16.83
N SER A 845 -17.01 -31.98 -17.19
CA SER A 845 -16.91 -31.54 -18.59
C SER A 845 -15.48 -31.69 -19.11
N VAL A 846 -15.33 -31.83 -20.43
CA VAL A 846 -14.01 -31.95 -21.10
C VAL A 846 -13.11 -30.76 -20.81
N ASN A 847 -13.69 -29.57 -20.69
CA ASN A 847 -12.96 -28.34 -20.36
C ASN A 847 -12.75 -28.15 -18.83
N GLY A 848 -13.14 -29.12 -17.99
CA GLY A 848 -12.99 -29.11 -16.53
C GLY A 848 -13.85 -28.10 -15.77
N SER A 849 -14.60 -27.23 -16.46
CA SER A 849 -15.36 -26.13 -15.83
C SER A 849 -16.62 -26.60 -15.11
N LEU A 850 -17.16 -27.78 -15.44
CA LEU A 850 -18.36 -28.34 -14.85
C LEU A 850 -18.01 -29.66 -14.16
N ASN A 851 -18.49 -29.83 -12.93
CA ASN A 851 -18.39 -31.07 -12.17
C ASN A 851 -19.78 -31.46 -11.67
N TYR A 852 -20.11 -32.75 -11.75
CA TYR A 852 -21.44 -33.28 -11.45
C TYR A 852 -21.32 -34.39 -10.41
N TRP A 853 -22.34 -34.56 -9.57
CA TRP A 853 -22.51 -35.70 -8.67
C TRP A 853 -23.99 -35.80 -8.25
N THR A 854 -24.36 -36.87 -7.56
CA THR A 854 -25.71 -37.10 -7.06
C THR A 854 -25.73 -37.37 -5.56
N THR A 855 -26.81 -36.97 -4.89
CA THR A 855 -27.12 -37.37 -3.50
C THR A 855 -28.57 -37.85 -3.41
N GLY A 856 -28.88 -38.61 -2.36
CA GLY A 856 -30.20 -39.18 -2.15
C GLY A 856 -30.59 -40.25 -3.19
N SER A 857 -31.85 -40.67 -3.16
CA SER A 857 -32.40 -41.65 -4.11
C SER A 857 -33.90 -41.47 -4.29
N GLY A 858 -34.46 -41.95 -5.40
CA GLY A 858 -35.90 -41.87 -5.68
C GLY A 858 -36.41 -40.42 -5.66
N THR A 859 -37.48 -40.15 -4.91
CA THR A 859 -38.05 -38.80 -4.78
C THR A 859 -37.15 -37.81 -4.03
N SER A 860 -36.16 -38.30 -3.28
CA SER A 860 -35.17 -37.46 -2.57
C SER A 860 -33.91 -37.18 -3.38
N GLN A 861 -33.79 -37.74 -4.60
CA GLN A 861 -32.60 -37.59 -5.42
C GLN A 861 -32.35 -36.13 -5.81
N ARG A 862 -31.10 -35.71 -5.68
CA ARG A 862 -30.57 -34.41 -6.08
C ARG A 862 -29.42 -34.63 -7.06
N ASN A 863 -29.48 -33.96 -8.21
CA ASN A 863 -28.38 -33.91 -9.17
C ASN A 863 -27.68 -32.57 -9.00
N TRP A 864 -26.43 -32.61 -8.57
CA TRP A 864 -25.61 -31.43 -8.29
C TRP A 864 -24.73 -31.10 -9.50
N ARG A 865 -24.50 -29.81 -9.72
CA ARG A 865 -23.55 -29.27 -10.71
C ARG A 865 -22.79 -28.11 -10.11
N LEU A 866 -21.46 -28.25 -10.00
CA LEU A 866 -20.53 -27.16 -9.71
C LEU A 866 -20.00 -26.60 -11.04
N GLU A 867 -20.26 -25.34 -11.30
CA GLU A 867 -19.68 -24.57 -12.40
C GLU A 867 -18.58 -23.65 -11.87
N THR A 868 -17.41 -23.69 -12.49
CA THR A 868 -16.26 -22.82 -12.19
C THR A 868 -15.87 -22.07 -13.45
N GLN A 869 -15.94 -20.73 -13.39
CA GLN A 869 -15.48 -19.87 -14.47
C GLN A 869 -14.02 -19.48 -14.22
N PHE A 870 -13.18 -19.51 -15.25
CA PHE A 870 -11.75 -19.18 -15.14
C PHE A 870 -11.12 -18.88 -16.52
N SER A 871 -9.96 -18.22 -16.52
CA SER A 871 -9.09 -18.10 -17.69
C SER A 871 -8.03 -19.20 -17.72
N ARG A 872 -7.70 -19.67 -18.92
CA ARG A 872 -6.61 -20.65 -19.17
C ARG A 872 -5.29 -20.00 -19.55
N THR A 873 -5.34 -18.72 -19.88
CA THR A 873 -4.15 -17.95 -20.28
C THR A 873 -4.07 -16.68 -19.47
N VAL A 874 -2.85 -16.34 -19.08
CA VAL A 874 -2.53 -15.03 -18.54
C VAL A 874 -1.90 -14.18 -19.64
N THR A 875 -2.09 -12.87 -19.54
CA THR A 875 -1.54 -11.90 -20.49
C THR A 875 -0.52 -11.01 -19.82
N GLY A 876 0.58 -10.79 -20.52
CA GLY A 876 1.57 -9.79 -20.13
C GLY A 876 2.32 -10.12 -18.86
N SER A 877 2.31 -9.17 -17.93
CA SER A 877 3.01 -9.25 -16.63
C SER A 877 2.26 -10.07 -15.58
N GLN A 878 1.05 -10.57 -15.89
CA GLN A 878 0.31 -11.44 -14.97
C GLN A 878 1.11 -12.72 -14.66
N PRO A 879 1.21 -13.12 -13.37
CA PRO A 879 1.81 -14.39 -12.97
C PRO A 879 1.20 -15.56 -13.75
N PRO A 880 2.01 -16.44 -14.37
CA PRO A 880 1.52 -17.64 -15.03
C PRO A 880 1.01 -18.68 -14.04
N VAL A 881 1.15 -18.45 -12.74
CA VAL A 881 0.61 -19.29 -11.68
C VAL A 881 -0.72 -18.69 -11.22
N VAL A 882 -1.74 -19.53 -11.10
CA VAL A 882 -3.07 -19.20 -10.58
C VAL A 882 -3.49 -20.21 -9.51
N THR A 883 -4.27 -19.77 -8.55
CA THR A 883 -4.94 -20.60 -7.53
C THR A 883 -6.46 -20.52 -7.73
N GLN A 884 -7.21 -21.29 -6.96
CA GLN A 884 -8.67 -21.25 -7.09
C GLN A 884 -9.30 -19.93 -6.64
N GLN A 885 -8.59 -19.11 -5.85
CA GLN A 885 -9.05 -17.78 -5.43
C GLN A 885 -9.09 -16.79 -6.60
N ASP A 886 -8.21 -16.95 -7.60
CA ASP A 886 -8.24 -16.14 -8.82
C ASP A 886 -9.52 -16.36 -9.65
N PHE A 887 -10.25 -17.44 -9.39
CA PHE A 887 -11.50 -17.77 -10.08
C PHE A 887 -12.72 -17.06 -9.46
N ASP A 888 -12.52 -16.22 -8.45
CA ASP A 888 -13.57 -15.51 -7.72
C ASP A 888 -13.44 -13.97 -7.80
N GLN A 889 -12.58 -13.45 -8.68
CA GLN A 889 -12.30 -12.01 -8.88
C GLN A 889 -13.00 -11.40 -10.12
N ASP A 890 -13.43 -10.13 -10.00
CA ASP A 890 -14.00 -9.15 -10.97
C ASP A 890 -15.03 -9.60 -12.03
N TYR A 891 -14.83 -10.75 -12.68
CA TYR A 891 -15.66 -11.28 -13.76
C TYR A 891 -15.87 -12.81 -13.69
N TYR A 892 -15.22 -13.52 -12.77
CA TYR A 892 -15.34 -14.97 -12.60
C TYR A 892 -16.15 -15.34 -11.36
N TYR A 893 -16.98 -16.38 -11.50
CA TYR A 893 -17.88 -16.86 -10.46
C TYR A 893 -17.89 -18.38 -10.38
N LYS A 894 -18.15 -18.89 -9.18
CA LYS A 894 -18.53 -20.28 -8.95
C LYS A 894 -20.02 -20.40 -8.66
N PHE A 895 -20.68 -21.28 -9.38
CA PHE A 895 -22.11 -21.57 -9.19
C PHE A 895 -22.31 -23.01 -8.76
N LEU A 896 -23.23 -23.20 -7.81
CA LEU A 896 -23.71 -24.51 -7.42
C LEU A 896 -25.17 -24.64 -7.81
N SER A 897 -25.49 -25.58 -8.68
CA SER A 897 -26.85 -25.86 -9.12
C SER A 897 -27.31 -27.23 -8.62
N VAL A 898 -28.61 -27.34 -8.31
CA VAL A 898 -29.28 -28.60 -7.99
C VAL A 898 -30.53 -28.76 -8.82
N THR A 899 -30.71 -29.95 -9.40
CA THR A 899 -31.98 -30.42 -9.94
C THR A 899 -32.58 -31.47 -9.00
N TYR A 900 -33.83 -31.25 -8.58
CA TYR A 900 -34.57 -32.13 -7.69
C TYR A 900 -35.46 -33.10 -8.46
N ALA A 901 -35.60 -34.34 -7.97
CA ALA A 901 -36.54 -35.31 -8.53
C ALA A 901 -38.03 -34.92 -8.36
N VAL A 902 -38.34 -34.12 -7.32
CA VAL A 902 -39.70 -33.63 -7.00
C VAL A 902 -39.62 -32.12 -6.70
N PRO A 903 -40.63 -31.31 -7.07
CA PRO A 903 -40.63 -29.88 -6.75
C PRO A 903 -40.48 -29.60 -5.25
N MET A 904 -39.51 -28.77 -4.89
CA MET A 904 -39.29 -28.25 -3.54
C MET A 904 -40.21 -27.06 -3.26
N PRO A 905 -40.79 -26.93 -2.07
CA PRO A 905 -41.77 -25.88 -1.77
C PRO A 905 -41.14 -24.49 -1.79
N THR A 906 -41.82 -23.56 -2.44
CA THR A 906 -41.53 -22.11 -2.41
C THR A 906 -42.84 -21.36 -2.17
N PRO A 907 -42.80 -20.10 -1.71
CA PRO A 907 -43.98 -19.26 -1.64
C PRO A 907 -44.79 -19.15 -2.95
N GLY A 908 -44.15 -19.41 -4.11
CA GLY A 908 -44.71 -19.26 -5.46
C GLY A 908 -45.11 -20.56 -6.18
N GLY A 909 -45.22 -21.70 -5.50
CA GLY A 909 -45.74 -22.95 -6.12
C GLY A 909 -44.72 -24.06 -6.39
N GLY A 910 -43.49 -23.91 -5.89
CA GLY A 910 -42.44 -24.93 -5.89
C GLY A 910 -41.41 -24.80 -7.03
N THR A 911 -40.25 -25.44 -6.88
CA THR A 911 -39.15 -25.44 -7.87
C THR A 911 -38.48 -26.79 -8.00
N THR A 912 -38.09 -27.18 -9.21
CA THR A 912 -37.28 -28.38 -9.47
C THR A 912 -35.81 -28.06 -9.73
N ASN A 913 -35.45 -26.78 -9.86
CA ASN A 913 -34.09 -26.35 -10.15
C ASN A 913 -33.72 -25.11 -9.34
N GLU A 914 -32.54 -25.14 -8.75
CA GLU A 914 -31.98 -24.00 -8.03
C GLU A 914 -30.53 -23.81 -8.42
N THR A 915 -30.06 -22.56 -8.36
CA THR A 915 -28.66 -22.22 -8.55
C THR A 915 -28.32 -21.14 -7.56
N ILE A 916 -27.17 -21.28 -6.90
CA ILE A 916 -26.62 -20.28 -5.99
C ILE A 916 -25.21 -19.93 -6.43
N ARG A 917 -24.73 -18.77 -5.97
CA ARG A 917 -23.33 -18.37 -6.11
C ARG A 917 -22.58 -18.78 -4.86
N LEU A 918 -21.40 -19.37 -5.04
CA LEU A 918 -20.46 -19.65 -3.97
C LEU A 918 -19.51 -18.47 -3.78
N THR A 919 -19.04 -18.29 -2.55
CA THR A 919 -18.00 -17.33 -2.17
C THR A 919 -17.03 -18.02 -1.21
N PRO A 920 -15.73 -17.66 -1.21
CA PRO A 920 -14.84 -18.07 -0.13
C PRO A 920 -15.46 -17.73 1.23
N PHE A 921 -15.27 -18.59 2.23
CA PHE A 921 -15.88 -18.42 3.54
C PHE A 921 -15.48 -17.05 4.14
N PRO A 922 -16.44 -16.13 4.37
CA PRO A 922 -16.12 -14.76 4.72
C PRO A 922 -15.55 -14.69 6.14
N GLN A 923 -14.48 -13.92 6.30
CA GLN A 923 -13.92 -13.59 7.61
C GLN A 923 -14.45 -12.24 8.10
N LEU A 924 -14.56 -12.08 9.42
CA LEU A 924 -14.95 -10.80 10.01
C LEU A 924 -13.80 -9.79 9.85
N MET A 925 -14.04 -8.74 9.07
CA MET A 925 -13.04 -7.72 8.76
C MET A 925 -13.32 -6.42 9.54
N PRO A 926 -12.29 -5.60 9.84
CA PRO A 926 -12.49 -4.23 10.30
C PRO A 926 -13.43 -3.45 9.36
N GLY A 927 -14.40 -2.72 9.91
CA GLY A 927 -15.43 -2.00 9.12
C GLY A 927 -16.68 -2.80 8.77
N ALA A 928 -16.78 -4.09 9.15
CA ALA A 928 -18.03 -4.84 9.03
C ALA A 928 -19.16 -4.19 9.84
N LEU A 929 -20.35 -4.08 9.24
CA LEU A 929 -21.48 -3.39 9.85
C LEU A 929 -22.29 -4.37 10.71
N LEU A 930 -22.25 -4.19 12.03
CA LEU A 930 -23.17 -4.88 12.93
C LEU A 930 -24.60 -4.37 12.71
N GLN A 931 -25.51 -5.27 12.39
CA GLN A 931 -26.93 -5.01 12.25
C GLN A 931 -27.68 -5.70 13.36
N GLU A 932 -28.58 -4.97 14.00
CA GLU A 932 -29.55 -5.50 14.94
C GLU A 932 -30.95 -5.24 14.43
N ARG A 933 -31.80 -6.25 14.51
CA ARG A 933 -33.19 -6.19 14.09
C ARG A 933 -34.09 -6.85 15.12
N THR A 934 -35.26 -6.24 15.32
CA THR A 934 -36.32 -6.80 16.16
C THR A 934 -37.64 -6.65 15.43
N TRP A 935 -38.37 -7.75 15.31
CA TRP A 935 -39.71 -7.77 14.74
C TRP A 935 -40.64 -8.56 15.65
N THR A 936 -41.86 -8.05 15.78
CA THR A 936 -42.90 -8.66 16.63
C THR A 936 -44.17 -8.81 15.82
N ASN A 937 -44.75 -10.00 15.85
CA ASN A 937 -46.13 -10.27 15.49
C ASN A 937 -46.96 -10.55 16.77
N THR A 938 -48.25 -10.82 16.66
CA THR A 938 -49.19 -11.00 17.79
C THR A 938 -48.67 -11.96 18.85
N ASN A 939 -48.07 -13.08 18.45
CA ASN A 939 -47.61 -14.14 19.36
C ASN A 939 -46.14 -14.52 19.22
N VAL A 940 -45.42 -13.98 18.22
CA VAL A 940 -44.03 -14.38 17.93
C VAL A 940 -43.15 -13.14 17.80
N ALA A 941 -41.99 -13.15 18.45
CA ALA A 941 -40.98 -12.11 18.29
C ALA A 941 -39.65 -12.72 17.84
N VAL A 942 -38.94 -12.01 16.96
CA VAL A 942 -37.62 -12.37 16.44
C VAL A 942 -36.68 -11.21 16.71
N GLN A 943 -35.56 -11.51 17.38
CA GLN A 943 -34.44 -10.60 17.60
C GLN A 943 -33.21 -11.21 16.95
N THR A 944 -32.60 -10.53 15.98
CA THR A 944 -31.43 -11.06 15.27
C THR A 944 -30.32 -10.02 15.21
N SER A 945 -29.08 -10.51 15.31
CA SER A 945 -27.86 -9.73 15.22
C SER A 945 -26.91 -10.41 14.23
N PHE A 946 -26.37 -9.65 13.28
CA PHE A 946 -25.53 -10.17 12.19
C PHE A 946 -24.60 -9.10 11.61
N TYR A 947 -23.55 -9.51 10.92
CA TYR A 947 -22.59 -8.62 10.28
C TYR A 947 -22.78 -8.58 8.76
N LEU A 948 -22.80 -7.39 8.18
CA LEU A 948 -22.78 -7.15 6.73
C LEU A 948 -21.43 -6.59 6.29
N LEU A 949 -21.03 -6.92 5.06
CA LEU A 949 -19.84 -6.32 4.43
C LEU A 949 -20.17 -4.92 3.92
N GLN A 950 -19.41 -3.91 4.36
CA GLN A 950 -19.53 -2.56 3.82
C GLN A 950 -18.97 -2.50 2.40
N PRO A 951 -19.72 -2.02 1.40
CA PRO A 951 -19.17 -1.87 0.06
C PRO A 951 -18.14 -0.74 -0.02
N ARG A 952 -17.06 -0.94 -0.79
CA ARG A 952 -16.08 0.10 -1.08
C ARG A 952 -16.67 1.12 -2.07
N GLY A 953 -16.78 2.39 -1.66
CA GLY A 953 -17.16 3.52 -2.53
C GLY A 953 -18.63 3.97 -2.46
N VAL A 954 -19.00 4.94 -3.32
CA VAL A 954 -20.31 5.64 -3.32
C VAL A 954 -21.37 4.91 -4.17
N CYS A 955 -21.18 3.64 -4.51
CA CYS A 955 -22.10 2.91 -5.39
C CYS A 955 -23.30 2.33 -4.61
N ILE A 956 -24.50 2.38 -5.21
CA ILE A 956 -25.68 1.69 -4.68
C ILE A 956 -25.49 0.19 -4.95
N CYS A 957 -25.06 -0.57 -3.95
CA CYS A 957 -24.78 -1.99 -4.07
C CYS A 957 -25.38 -2.77 -2.91
N THR A 958 -25.62 -4.06 -3.13
CA THR A 958 -26.18 -4.95 -2.10
C THR A 958 -25.05 -5.45 -1.20
N ALA A 959 -25.16 -5.22 0.11
CA ALA A 959 -24.19 -5.65 1.11
C ALA A 959 -24.42 -7.14 1.47
N PRO A 960 -23.46 -8.05 1.20
CA PRO A 960 -23.61 -9.45 1.56
C PRO A 960 -23.41 -9.70 3.06
N LEU A 961 -24.00 -10.79 3.56
CA LEU A 961 -23.83 -11.29 4.92
C LEU A 961 -22.40 -11.83 5.09
N ILE A 962 -21.75 -11.44 6.18
CA ILE A 962 -20.50 -12.04 6.66
C ILE A 962 -20.84 -13.20 7.59
N ARG A 963 -21.57 -12.94 8.67
CA ARG A 963 -21.98 -13.96 9.64
C ARG A 963 -23.16 -13.52 10.49
N PHE A 964 -23.92 -14.48 11.00
CA PHE A 964 -24.80 -14.25 12.14
C PHE A 964 -24.00 -14.17 13.44
N VAL A 965 -24.51 -13.39 14.40
CA VAL A 965 -24.10 -13.42 15.80
C VAL A 965 -25.03 -14.35 16.56
N GLN A 966 -26.34 -14.04 16.55
CA GLN A 966 -27.38 -14.82 17.20
C GLN A 966 -28.76 -14.38 16.70
N THR A 967 -29.70 -15.31 16.65
CA THR A 967 -31.14 -15.03 16.56
C THR A 967 -31.87 -15.64 17.75
N ARG A 968 -32.73 -14.86 18.41
CA ARG A 968 -33.64 -15.31 19.47
C ARG A 968 -35.09 -15.20 18.99
N ILE A 969 -35.85 -16.28 19.09
CA ILE A 969 -37.25 -16.36 18.70
C ILE A 969 -38.07 -16.74 19.94
N THR A 970 -39.03 -15.90 20.32
CA THR A 970 -39.94 -16.15 21.45
C THR A 970 -41.36 -16.36 20.96
N GLY A 971 -42.11 -17.26 21.61
CA GLY A 971 -43.52 -17.54 21.31
C GLY A 971 -43.76 -18.55 20.19
N LEU A 972 -42.69 -19.08 19.57
CA LEU A 972 -42.78 -20.20 18.63
C LEU A 972 -42.86 -21.57 19.35
N SER A 973 -42.39 -21.62 20.59
CA SER A 973 -42.40 -22.74 21.54
C SER A 973 -42.52 -22.19 22.96
N SER A 974 -42.67 -23.07 23.96
CA SER A 974 -42.72 -22.72 25.38
C SER A 974 -41.45 -22.02 25.85
N ASP A 975 -40.28 -22.58 25.50
CA ASP A 975 -38.97 -21.97 25.71
C ASP A 975 -38.54 -21.14 24.49
N PRO A 976 -37.80 -20.03 24.67
CA PRO A 976 -37.21 -19.28 23.57
C PRO A 976 -36.25 -20.13 22.73
N VAL A 977 -36.43 -20.11 21.40
CA VAL A 977 -35.49 -20.72 20.45
C VAL A 977 -34.32 -19.77 20.24
N VAL A 978 -33.09 -20.24 20.44
CA VAL A 978 -31.87 -19.46 20.19
C VAL A 978 -31.06 -20.15 19.11
N LEU A 979 -30.73 -19.42 18.06
CA LEU A 979 -29.98 -19.89 16.89
C LEU A 979 -28.65 -19.16 16.81
N THR A 980 -27.57 -19.92 16.66
CA THR A 980 -26.19 -19.41 16.54
C THR A 980 -25.44 -20.02 15.36
N ASN A 981 -25.92 -21.15 14.83
CA ASN A 981 -25.29 -21.84 13.71
C ASN A 981 -25.62 -21.18 12.36
N ASP A 982 -24.70 -21.25 11.39
CA ASP A 982 -24.96 -20.73 10.04
C ASP A 982 -26.01 -21.57 9.29
N PHE A 983 -26.05 -22.89 9.49
CA PHE A 983 -27.03 -23.74 8.83
C PHE A 983 -28.48 -23.48 9.29
N SER A 984 -28.68 -22.98 10.51
CA SER A 984 -30.03 -22.72 11.05
C SER A 984 -30.60 -21.35 10.68
N GLN A 985 -29.82 -20.48 10.01
CA GLN A 985 -30.19 -19.08 9.75
C GLN A 985 -29.76 -18.67 8.35
N THR A 986 -30.63 -18.13 7.51
CA THR A 986 -30.28 -17.65 6.16
C THR A 986 -30.77 -16.23 5.94
N TYR A 987 -29.98 -15.42 5.24
CA TYR A 987 -30.27 -14.03 4.89
C TYR A 987 -30.30 -13.82 3.37
N ASP A 988 -31.19 -12.94 2.93
CA ASP A 988 -31.08 -12.24 1.65
C ASP A 988 -31.48 -10.77 1.81
N ALA A 989 -30.79 -9.89 1.09
CA ALA A 989 -30.92 -8.45 1.19
C ALA A 989 -31.88 -7.83 0.15
N GLY A 990 -32.48 -8.65 -0.74
CA GLY A 990 -33.17 -8.12 -1.91
C GLY A 990 -32.27 -7.23 -2.78
N ARG A 991 -32.86 -6.42 -3.67
CA ARG A 991 -32.08 -5.44 -4.46
C ARG A 991 -31.73 -4.23 -3.57
N HIS A 992 -30.43 -3.92 -3.45
CA HIS A 992 -29.90 -2.75 -2.75
C HIS A 992 -30.25 -2.65 -1.25
N ASN A 993 -30.48 -3.78 -0.57
CA ASN A 993 -30.87 -3.83 0.84
C ASN A 993 -32.20 -3.09 1.16
N TRP A 994 -33.09 -2.89 0.18
CA TRP A 994 -34.39 -2.22 0.37
C TRP A 994 -35.49 -3.10 1.00
N GLY A 995 -35.24 -4.39 1.13
CA GLY A 995 -36.10 -5.32 1.86
C GLY A 995 -35.29 -6.53 2.27
N GLU A 996 -35.46 -7.01 3.49
CA GLU A 996 -34.65 -8.10 4.04
C GLU A 996 -35.50 -9.37 4.17
N VAL A 997 -34.91 -10.51 3.87
CA VAL A 997 -35.59 -11.80 3.94
C VAL A 997 -34.74 -12.76 4.74
N PHE A 998 -35.37 -13.45 5.70
CA PHE A 998 -34.72 -14.38 6.61
C PHE A 998 -35.43 -15.72 6.62
N ILE A 999 -34.65 -16.79 6.72
CA ILE A 999 -35.13 -18.12 7.09
C ILE A 999 -34.44 -18.55 8.38
N PHE A 1000 -35.24 -19.01 9.33
CA PHE A 1000 -34.78 -19.59 10.59
C PHE A 1000 -35.31 -21.02 10.70
N GLU A 1001 -34.42 -22.01 10.70
CA GLU A 1001 -34.76 -23.44 10.75
C GLU A 1001 -34.18 -24.07 12.04
N PRO A 1002 -34.94 -24.07 13.16
CA PRO A 1002 -34.42 -24.46 14.47
C PRO A 1002 -33.83 -25.88 14.55
N ARG A 1003 -34.36 -26.82 13.77
CA ARG A 1003 -33.87 -28.21 13.75
C ARG A 1003 -32.42 -28.36 13.27
N LEU A 1004 -31.87 -27.34 12.60
CA LEU A 1004 -30.48 -27.31 12.17
C LEU A 1004 -29.55 -26.71 13.24
N GLU A 1005 -30.09 -26.24 14.37
CA GLU A 1005 -29.30 -25.71 15.48
C GLU A 1005 -28.71 -26.87 16.32
N PRO A 1006 -27.38 -26.94 16.46
CA PRO A 1006 -26.75 -27.91 17.34
C PRO A 1006 -27.18 -27.68 18.80
N GLY A 1007 -27.59 -28.74 19.49
CA GLY A 1007 -27.93 -28.68 20.91
C GLY A 1007 -29.32 -28.11 21.22
N LEU A 1008 -30.21 -27.94 20.23
CA LEU A 1008 -31.60 -27.58 20.49
C LEU A 1008 -32.26 -28.62 21.41
N ALA A 1009 -32.99 -28.16 22.43
CA ALA A 1009 -33.67 -29.05 23.37
C ALA A 1009 -34.71 -29.93 22.65
N GLN A 1010 -34.72 -31.23 22.98
CA GLN A 1010 -35.63 -32.20 22.37
C GLN A 1010 -37.11 -31.88 22.66
N SER A 1011 -37.41 -31.27 23.82
CA SER A 1011 -38.74 -30.76 24.17
C SER A 1011 -39.20 -29.69 23.17
N THR A 1012 -38.37 -28.68 22.91
CA THR A 1012 -38.62 -27.63 21.92
C THR A 1012 -38.84 -28.20 20.52
N LEU A 1013 -37.99 -29.14 20.07
CA LEU A 1013 -38.17 -29.79 18.77
C LEU A 1013 -39.49 -30.56 18.67
N THR A 1014 -39.92 -31.21 19.75
CA THR A 1014 -41.19 -31.94 19.82
C THR A 1014 -42.38 -30.99 19.70
N GLU A 1015 -42.34 -29.84 20.38
CA GLU A 1015 -43.37 -28.80 20.27
C GLU A 1015 -43.46 -28.23 18.85
N LEU A 1016 -42.32 -27.90 18.24
CA LEU A 1016 -42.29 -27.39 16.86
C LEU A 1016 -42.85 -28.41 15.86
N ASN A 1017 -42.52 -29.70 16.03
CA ASN A 1017 -43.08 -30.77 15.20
C ASN A 1017 -44.59 -30.94 15.40
N ALA A 1018 -45.07 -30.87 16.65
CA ALA A 1018 -46.50 -30.94 16.96
C ALA A 1018 -47.27 -29.75 16.39
N ALA A 1019 -46.64 -28.56 16.36
CA ALA A 1019 -47.16 -27.36 15.71
C ALA A 1019 -47.03 -27.38 14.16
N ASN A 1020 -46.46 -28.44 13.60
CA ASN A 1020 -46.15 -28.58 12.18
C ASN A 1020 -45.31 -27.40 11.65
N ILE A 1021 -44.22 -27.07 12.35
CA ILE A 1021 -43.29 -26.01 12.00
C ILE A 1021 -41.93 -26.61 11.62
N GLN A 1022 -41.51 -26.39 10.38
CA GLN A 1022 -40.17 -26.71 9.92
C GLN A 1022 -39.22 -25.53 10.03
N LEU A 1023 -39.59 -24.42 9.40
CA LEU A 1023 -38.83 -23.18 9.43
C LEU A 1023 -39.76 -21.98 9.55
N LEU A 1024 -39.21 -20.87 10.03
CA LEU A 1024 -39.82 -19.55 10.03
C LEU A 1024 -39.20 -18.72 8.91
N TYR A 1025 -40.04 -18.16 8.06
CA TYR A 1025 -39.70 -17.24 6.97
C TYR A 1025 -40.18 -15.83 7.36
N VAL A 1026 -39.25 -14.88 7.46
CA VAL A 1026 -39.53 -13.48 7.79
C VAL A 1026 -39.14 -12.62 6.61
N GLN A 1027 -40.08 -11.81 6.11
CA GLN A 1027 -39.83 -10.87 5.03
C GLN A 1027 -40.16 -9.46 5.48
N THR A 1028 -39.24 -8.52 5.27
CA THR A 1028 -39.36 -7.13 5.66
C THR A 1028 -39.38 -6.22 4.43
N TYR A 1029 -40.31 -5.27 4.45
CA TYR A 1029 -40.34 -4.12 3.54
C TYR A 1029 -40.66 -2.91 4.42
N ASP A 1030 -39.75 -1.94 4.48
CA ASP A 1030 -39.79 -0.84 5.47
C ASP A 1030 -39.91 -1.34 6.93
N THR A 1031 -40.78 -0.73 7.75
CA THR A 1031 -40.96 -1.07 9.18
C THR A 1031 -41.84 -2.31 9.40
N ASN A 1032 -42.42 -2.89 8.35
CA ASN A 1032 -43.36 -4.01 8.46
C ASN A 1032 -42.66 -5.34 8.15
N ALA A 1033 -42.95 -6.36 8.96
CA ALA A 1033 -42.43 -7.72 8.78
C ALA A 1033 -43.58 -8.73 8.65
N THR A 1034 -43.52 -9.60 7.63
CA THR A 1034 -44.46 -10.69 7.42
C THR A 1034 -43.84 -12.00 7.88
N PHE A 1035 -44.56 -12.75 8.72
CA PHE A 1035 -44.11 -14.02 9.31
C PHE A 1035 -44.86 -15.17 8.66
N ARG A 1036 -44.16 -16.11 8.05
CA ARG A 1036 -44.74 -17.35 7.51
C ARG A 1036 -43.96 -18.55 8.03
N VAL A 1037 -44.64 -19.66 8.28
CA VAL A 1037 -43.99 -20.95 8.58
C VAL A 1037 -44.15 -21.88 7.40
N LEU A 1038 -43.10 -22.63 7.09
CA LEU A 1038 -43.20 -23.82 6.27
C LEU A 1038 -43.42 -25.00 7.22
N GLY A 1039 -44.46 -25.80 6.98
CA GLY A 1039 -44.68 -27.01 7.77
C GLY A 1039 -43.97 -28.24 7.22
N LEU A 1040 -43.93 -29.31 8.02
CA LEU A 1040 -43.44 -30.63 7.64
C LEU A 1040 -44.21 -31.24 6.45
N ASP A 1041 -45.44 -30.75 6.22
CA ASP A 1041 -46.27 -31.10 5.07
C ASP A 1041 -45.94 -30.32 3.78
N GLY A 1042 -44.88 -29.49 3.81
CA GLY A 1042 -44.41 -28.72 2.66
C GLY A 1042 -45.29 -27.51 2.32
N LYS A 1043 -46.20 -27.10 3.21
CA LYS A 1043 -47.13 -25.97 2.99
C LYS A 1043 -46.76 -24.73 3.80
N PHE A 1044 -46.85 -23.57 3.16
CA PHE A 1044 -46.67 -22.27 3.81
C PHE A 1044 -47.95 -21.80 4.51
N ARG A 1045 -47.82 -21.30 5.74
CA ARG A 1045 -48.90 -20.70 6.53
C ARG A 1045 -48.42 -19.35 7.06
N THR A 1046 -49.26 -18.34 6.99
CA THR A 1046 -48.97 -17.04 7.62
C THR A 1046 -49.25 -17.14 9.11
N LEU A 1047 -48.32 -16.68 9.94
CA LEU A 1047 -48.58 -16.54 11.38
C LEU A 1047 -49.41 -15.27 11.62
N PRO A 1048 -50.50 -15.35 12.40
CA PRO A 1048 -51.36 -14.21 12.70
C PRO A 1048 -50.73 -13.21 13.67
#